data_AF-A0AAD9L594-F1
#
_entry.id   AF-A0AAD9L594-F1
#
_cell.length_a   1.000
_cell.length_b   1.000
_cell.length_c   1.000
_cell.angle_alpha   90.00
_cell.angle_beta   90.00
_cell.angle_gamma   90.00
#
_symmetry.space_group_name_H-M   'P 1'
#
loop_
_entity.id
_entity.type
_entity.pdbx_description
1 polymer ?
#
loop_
_entity_poly.entity_id
_entity_poly.type
_entity_poly.pdbx_seq_one_letter_code
_entity_poly.pdbx_strand_id
1 'polypeptide(L)'
;MATKSSSLSLSLSLSLSLSLSLSLSLGLGLGLGLSLGLGLGLGLGLSLSLSLGLSAGVGHTGGGSGASYGGRGGAGKGTKAVMPYCTIHEKCLWGSGGGGGSAGLAGGRGGGMMHIDVVGIFVLNGEIFANGETASHPNSGGGSGGAVWIKAAEFKGRGFIYANGGNGNAYGGGGAGGRVNVFFEKGDFKSGHVVAKGGAAGATVTESGGPGMIYLEGTSPVYKNLRIDNKCQKPKVVMPTGDVASTEEYERYNETGAVAFLQASEIGHVTEFTLIELYGGAHLTFCGDVVAVTAVSLVGDDTSYIHIPPQRVLRLTEVSPYRRVNMTYALYVYEGANLVLPTATVEFRQRLDQSGEHMPGDNCPASFLVSNTRTIWGQLTANSAHLLIGTGATLRMLLPSVRNITCVGLTVQDGGTLDLRSRFGEPTDQWSIAVTGGEGERQGTLTVEGGGSLVARSLYISAHAVHVDSAGTITLDGMGNTEGLGTGDGLAGGSYGGRGGHRTSGDYSGVSHGSLYHPAHFGSGAGGLAKNVAKGGGVLKMRVTTTLKLEGEIRASGEASTTASGGSGGSIQIHTYEMEGSGSVQVTGGRGSSRAGGGGGGGRIAVYWSKRKWWFGQFLTHGGIASATGLGGAGTVYIQNRTLIIDNGQQQLAASQAEVSGWDTTSYKEDGGRTWISDDTTGQLEEIHILGRAHVALSPQLASNFGLRAGTFVGDRTGVVHIGPGQHAVVQHADDLEFLVNVIVYENGTLFLPKSFMCVGITITVKGTLGAHSLTVGDGCKVYLGPTGTIRSTEFTGDPGIYRFDRLTVAADGEVTHLPGADPTEQNLTVIANTLEVKGRGHIHAVHINLTANTMVVDDLGRVTGDLHEISCVQGDGVASTAGASGAGHGGRGGQGSGQLTTGAPHGHLFEPSERGCRGGGSSGGRGGGVVRLTVHGRLQVDGHISSNGQAGSGTSGGGSGGSVLITTQLIQGYGKIQCVGGDGSSSSDRYGGAGAGGRIALYFASNKTYAGSFDAFGGRGKNGGANTDGSPGTIFLYHTGYNHSTLLINNNGRGPVKSEGEIADYSDLSKDWGHAWFLPQHGRH
;
A
#
# COMPACT_ATOMS: atom_id res chain seq x y z
N MET A 1 115.47 -17.96 30.84
CA MET A 1 115.76 -16.85 31.78
C MET A 1 114.73 -15.76 31.55
N ALA A 2 114.38 -15.04 32.61
CA ALA A 2 113.25 -14.13 32.75
C ALA A 2 113.15 -12.99 31.70
N THR A 3 111.87 -12.64 31.42
CA THR A 3 111.26 -11.30 31.29
C THR A 3 111.74 -10.27 30.26
N LYS A 4 110.80 -9.85 29.38
CA LYS A 4 110.30 -8.46 29.16
C LYS A 4 109.14 -8.52 28.14
N SER A 5 107.88 -8.33 28.57
CA SER A 5 107.09 -7.08 28.58
C SER A 5 106.80 -6.46 27.21
N SER A 6 105.55 -6.59 26.75
CA SER A 6 104.92 -5.69 25.78
C SER A 6 103.44 -5.48 26.15
N SER A 7 103.01 -4.24 25.97
CA SER A 7 101.94 -3.50 26.62
C SER A 7 100.51 -3.93 26.30
N LEU A 8 99.67 -3.82 27.34
CA LEU A 8 98.22 -3.91 27.37
C LEU A 8 97.59 -2.62 26.79
N SER A 9 96.63 -2.73 25.87
CA SER A 9 95.61 -1.70 25.65
C SER A 9 94.22 -2.32 25.80
N LEU A 10 93.57 -1.96 26.91
CA LEU A 10 92.19 -2.31 27.22
C LEU A 10 91.30 -1.24 26.56
N SER A 11 90.43 -1.61 25.62
CA SER A 11 89.29 -0.77 25.24
C SER A 11 88.05 -1.33 25.94
N LEU A 12 87.60 -0.59 26.94
CA LEU A 12 86.39 -0.84 27.71
C LEU A 12 85.23 -0.12 26.99
N SER A 13 84.46 -0.81 26.16
CA SER A 13 83.19 -0.26 25.67
C SER A 13 82.10 -0.56 26.70
N LEU A 14 81.86 0.40 27.59
CA LEU A 14 80.73 0.42 28.50
C LEU A 14 79.46 0.69 27.68
N SER A 15 78.68 -0.36 27.36
CA SER A 15 77.31 -0.15 26.87
C SER A 15 76.38 -0.07 28.07
N LEU A 16 76.02 1.16 28.42
CA LEU A 16 75.00 1.45 29.41
C LEU A 16 73.63 1.29 28.74
N SER A 17 73.05 0.09 28.76
CA SER A 17 71.65 -0.08 28.38
C SER A 17 70.76 0.26 29.58
N LEU A 18 70.25 1.50 29.59
CA LEU A 18 69.16 1.89 30.48
C LEU A 18 67.91 1.14 30.01
N SER A 19 67.50 0.08 30.71
CA SER A 19 66.19 -0.52 30.50
C SER A 19 65.21 0.08 31.51
N LEU A 20 64.31 0.93 31.00
CA LEU A 20 63.15 1.38 31.75
C LEU A 20 62.15 0.22 31.77
N SER A 21 61.99 -0.46 32.90
CA SER A 21 60.88 -1.40 33.07
C SER A 21 59.73 -0.69 33.77
N LEU A 22 58.67 -0.43 33.01
CA LEU A 22 57.38 -0.07 33.57
C LEU A 22 56.66 -1.37 33.91
N SER A 23 56.56 -1.72 35.20
CA SER A 23 55.69 -2.81 35.63
C SER A 23 54.37 -2.23 36.09
N LEU A 24 53.31 -2.51 35.33
CA LEU A 24 51.94 -2.32 35.79
C LEU A 24 51.53 -3.63 36.46
N SER A 25 51.38 -3.61 37.79
CA SER A 25 50.74 -4.71 38.52
C SER A 25 49.43 -4.21 39.11
N LEU A 26 48.33 -4.89 38.76
CA LEU A 26 47.06 -4.76 39.47
C LEU A 26 47.21 -5.50 40.80
N GLY A 27 47.10 -4.75 41.90
CA GLY A 27 47.46 -5.21 43.23
C GLY A 27 46.49 -6.17 43.89
N LEU A 28 47.03 -7.00 44.78
CA LEU A 28 46.51 -7.27 46.12
C LEU A 28 47.74 -7.27 47.05
N GLY A 29 47.72 -6.39 48.05
CA GLY A 29 48.93 -5.76 48.61
C GLY A 29 49.84 -6.61 49.50
N LEU A 30 51.09 -6.11 49.68
CA LEU A 30 51.90 -6.10 50.91
C LEU A 30 53.29 -5.49 50.63
N GLY A 31 53.66 -4.48 51.44
CA GLY A 31 55.03 -4.03 51.82
C GLY A 31 56.16 -3.93 50.79
N LEU A 32 56.59 -2.69 50.48
CA LEU A 32 57.86 -2.39 49.81
C LEU A 32 59.05 -2.52 50.77
N GLY A 33 59.97 -3.43 50.46
CA GLY A 33 61.34 -3.45 50.98
C GLY A 33 62.33 -3.40 49.82
N LEU A 34 63.17 -2.37 49.78
CA LEU A 34 64.26 -2.21 48.81
C LEU A 34 65.53 -2.81 49.41
N SER A 35 66.04 -3.89 48.84
CA SER A 35 67.40 -4.38 49.13
C SER A 35 68.21 -4.43 47.83
N LEU A 36 69.20 -3.55 47.71
CA LEU A 36 70.28 -3.71 46.74
C LEU A 36 71.24 -4.79 47.26
N GLY A 37 71.33 -5.92 46.55
CA GLY A 37 72.36 -6.93 46.75
C GLY A 37 73.15 -7.14 45.46
N LEU A 38 74.45 -6.81 45.49
CA LEU A 38 75.42 -7.24 44.48
C LEU A 38 75.80 -8.69 44.76
N GLY A 39 75.45 -9.62 43.86
CA GLY A 39 75.83 -11.02 43.93
C GLY A 39 76.53 -11.47 42.64
N LEU A 40 77.83 -11.73 42.74
CA LEU A 40 78.60 -12.49 41.74
C LEU A 40 78.28 -13.99 41.92
N GLY A 41 77.75 -14.64 40.88
CA GLY A 41 77.46 -16.07 40.88
C GLY A 41 77.88 -16.73 39.57
N LEU A 42 78.86 -17.65 39.66
CA LEU A 42 79.15 -18.65 38.62
C LEU A 42 78.00 -19.67 38.57
N GLY A 43 77.33 -19.80 37.41
CA GLY A 43 76.23 -20.73 37.21
C GLY A 43 76.45 -21.63 35.99
N LEU A 44 76.50 -22.94 36.24
CA LEU A 44 76.42 -24.01 35.24
C LEU A 44 75.21 -23.78 34.31
N GLY A 45 75.45 -23.81 33.00
CA GLY A 45 74.40 -23.72 31.99
C GLY A 45 73.55 -24.99 31.94
N LEU A 46 72.58 -25.09 32.85
CA LEU A 46 71.38 -25.91 32.65
C LEU A 46 70.38 -25.04 31.89
N SER A 47 70.21 -25.28 30.60
CA SER A 47 69.12 -24.70 29.82
C SER A 47 67.81 -25.34 30.27
N LEU A 48 67.24 -24.82 31.36
CA LEU A 48 65.86 -25.11 31.72
C LEU A 48 64.98 -24.30 30.76
N SER A 49 64.62 -24.88 29.62
CA SER A 49 63.59 -24.30 28.75
C SER A 49 62.25 -24.44 29.46
N LEU A 50 61.91 -23.48 30.31
CA LEU A 50 60.58 -23.34 30.88
C LEU A 50 59.65 -22.88 29.73
N SER A 51 59.18 -23.82 28.92
CA SER A 51 58.09 -23.57 27.99
C SER A 51 56.81 -23.44 28.82
N LEU A 52 56.54 -22.24 29.34
CA LEU A 52 55.18 -21.84 29.70
C LEU A 52 54.34 -22.09 28.45
N GLY A 53 53.57 -23.17 28.43
CA GLY A 53 52.79 -23.58 27.28
C GLY A 53 51.88 -22.43 26.88
N LEU A 54 52.22 -21.75 25.79
CA LEU A 54 51.39 -20.71 25.21
C LEU A 54 50.01 -21.33 25.00
N SER A 55 48.97 -20.73 25.59
CA SER A 55 47.59 -21.18 25.41
C SER A 55 47.27 -22.58 25.96
N ALA A 56 47.96 -23.00 27.03
CA ALA A 56 47.58 -24.16 27.85
C ALA A 56 46.15 -24.03 28.38
N GLY A 57 45.48 -25.17 28.57
CA GLY A 57 44.13 -25.19 29.11
C GLY A 57 44.06 -24.64 30.54
N VAL A 58 42.97 -23.96 30.86
CA VAL A 58 42.74 -23.34 32.17
C VAL A 58 42.21 -24.41 33.13
N GLY A 59 42.91 -24.62 34.25
CA GLY A 59 42.48 -25.59 35.26
C GLY A 59 41.34 -25.06 36.13
N HIS A 60 40.40 -25.93 36.50
CA HIS A 60 39.29 -25.58 37.39
C HIS A 60 38.70 -26.82 38.06
N THR A 61 38.32 -26.69 39.33
CA THR A 61 37.78 -27.79 40.13
C THR A 61 36.46 -28.34 39.58
N GLY A 62 35.69 -27.50 38.89
CA GLY A 62 34.44 -27.85 38.22
C GLY A 62 34.58 -28.37 36.79
N GLY A 63 35.76 -28.25 36.15
CA GLY A 63 35.97 -28.60 34.73
C GLY A 63 37.01 -27.75 34.02
N GLY A 64 38.19 -28.31 33.76
CA GLY A 64 39.28 -27.65 33.02
C GLY A 64 39.02 -27.53 31.51
N SER A 65 39.50 -26.46 30.89
CA SER A 65 39.35 -26.26 29.44
C SER A 65 40.40 -27.05 28.64
N GLY A 66 40.05 -27.41 27.41
CA GLY A 66 41.00 -28.02 26.48
C GLY A 66 42.08 -27.05 26.04
N ALA A 67 43.24 -27.58 25.66
CA ALA A 67 44.33 -26.75 25.14
C ALA A 67 44.06 -26.27 23.71
N SER A 68 44.66 -25.14 23.33
CA SER A 68 44.39 -24.48 22.04
C SER A 68 45.63 -24.49 21.15
N TYR A 69 45.46 -24.89 19.89
CA TYR A 69 46.49 -24.88 18.87
C TYR A 69 45.86 -24.95 17.48
N GLY A 70 46.16 -24.00 16.58
CA GLY A 70 45.46 -23.89 15.28
C GLY A 70 44.00 -23.44 15.42
N GLY A 71 43.17 -24.24 16.10
CA GLY A 71 41.87 -23.85 16.64
C GLY A 71 41.91 -23.63 18.14
N ARG A 72 40.79 -23.12 18.67
CA ARG A 72 40.57 -22.96 20.11
C ARG A 72 40.11 -24.26 20.76
N GLY A 73 40.62 -24.55 21.95
CA GLY A 73 40.18 -25.69 22.75
C GLY A 73 38.72 -25.54 23.18
N GLY A 74 38.10 -26.62 23.62
CA GLY A 74 36.75 -26.62 24.16
C GLY A 74 36.71 -26.07 25.59
N ALA A 75 35.67 -25.30 25.91
CA ALA A 75 35.37 -24.90 27.27
C ALA A 75 35.01 -26.10 28.18
N GLY A 76 35.60 -26.15 29.39
CA GLY A 76 35.14 -27.02 30.47
C GLY A 76 33.98 -26.39 31.25
N LYS A 77 33.39 -27.11 32.20
CA LYS A 77 32.28 -26.56 33.01
C LYS A 77 32.79 -25.43 33.92
N GLY A 78 32.45 -24.20 33.55
CA GLY A 78 32.84 -22.98 34.27
C GLY A 78 34.19 -22.40 33.86
N THR A 79 34.83 -22.90 32.80
CA THR A 79 36.08 -22.35 32.24
C THR A 79 35.89 -21.89 30.79
N LYS A 80 36.64 -20.86 30.38
CA LYS A 80 36.78 -20.46 28.98
C LYS A 80 38.07 -21.06 28.39
N ALA A 81 38.07 -21.36 27.10
CA ALA A 81 39.28 -21.77 26.39
C ALA A 81 40.16 -20.57 26.03
N VAL A 82 41.45 -20.79 25.81
CA VAL A 82 42.43 -19.73 25.49
C VAL A 82 42.52 -19.53 23.97
N MET A 83 42.99 -18.38 23.49
CA MET A 83 43.22 -18.16 22.05
C MET A 83 44.35 -19.07 21.53
N PRO A 84 44.31 -19.56 20.29
CA PRO A 84 45.45 -20.27 19.69
C PRO A 84 46.63 -19.32 19.39
N TYR A 85 47.80 -19.88 19.09
CA TYR A 85 49.04 -19.13 18.78
C TYR A 85 49.68 -19.60 17.47
N CYS A 86 50.63 -18.79 16.97
CA CYS A 86 51.38 -18.90 15.71
C CYS A 86 50.57 -18.65 14.41
N THR A 87 51.25 -18.42 13.28
CA THR A 87 50.63 -18.24 11.95
C THR A 87 50.76 -19.52 11.10
N ILE A 88 50.03 -19.61 9.98
CA ILE A 88 50.16 -20.77 9.05
C ILE A 88 51.46 -20.73 8.24
N HIS A 89 52.17 -19.59 8.22
CA HIS A 89 53.38 -19.37 7.44
C HIS A 89 54.67 -19.58 8.23
N GLU A 90 54.58 -19.85 9.53
CA GLU A 90 55.72 -20.00 10.42
C GLU A 90 55.82 -21.40 11.01
N LYS A 91 57.06 -21.84 11.28
CA LYS A 91 57.32 -23.08 12.02
C LYS A 91 56.81 -22.91 13.45
N CYS A 92 55.70 -23.56 13.76
CA CYS A 92 55.04 -23.44 15.05
C CYS A 92 55.67 -24.39 16.10
N LEU A 93 55.44 -24.11 17.40
CA LEU A 93 55.96 -24.90 18.53
C LEU A 93 55.11 -26.16 18.82
N TRP A 94 55.48 -26.91 19.86
CA TRP A 94 54.74 -28.05 20.43
C TRP A 94 53.27 -27.73 20.70
N GLY A 95 52.39 -28.75 20.68
CA GLY A 95 51.03 -28.62 21.17
C GLY A 95 50.98 -28.40 22.68
N SER A 96 49.92 -27.77 23.17
CA SER A 96 49.76 -27.39 24.58
C SER A 96 48.98 -28.42 25.39
N GLY A 97 49.27 -28.48 26.70
CA GLY A 97 48.58 -29.35 27.65
C GLY A 97 47.22 -28.80 28.08
N GLY A 98 46.25 -29.70 28.30
CA GLY A 98 44.91 -29.38 28.76
C GLY A 98 44.85 -28.95 30.23
N GLY A 99 43.77 -28.25 30.60
CA GLY A 99 43.58 -27.70 31.94
C GLY A 99 43.33 -28.78 32.98
N GLY A 100 43.92 -28.62 34.15
CA GLY A 100 43.76 -29.55 35.27
C GLY A 100 42.34 -29.57 35.85
N GLY A 101 41.91 -30.75 36.30
CA GLY A 101 40.59 -30.98 36.88
C GLY A 101 40.56 -30.85 38.41
N SER A 102 39.66 -31.60 39.06
CA SER A 102 39.59 -31.65 40.52
C SER A 102 40.90 -32.21 41.12
N ALA A 103 41.32 -31.70 42.29
CA ALA A 103 42.57 -32.04 42.98
C ALA A 103 43.90 -31.60 42.31
N GLY A 104 43.87 -30.69 41.34
CA GLY A 104 45.09 -30.11 40.76
C GLY A 104 45.87 -31.04 39.82
N LEU A 105 45.24 -32.13 39.38
CA LEU A 105 45.82 -33.14 38.50
C LEU A 105 45.91 -32.63 37.07
N ALA A 106 47.01 -32.95 36.38
CA ALA A 106 47.30 -32.47 35.02
C ALA A 106 46.25 -32.94 33.99
N GLY A 107 45.93 -32.08 33.02
CA GLY A 107 45.15 -32.44 31.85
C GLY A 107 45.95 -33.26 30.83
N GLY A 108 45.32 -33.58 29.69
CA GLY A 108 45.98 -34.31 28.61
C GLY A 108 47.20 -33.55 28.06
N ARG A 109 48.27 -34.25 27.72
CA ARG A 109 49.49 -33.66 27.13
C ARG A 109 49.23 -33.21 25.69
N GLY A 110 49.83 -32.11 25.27
CA GLY A 110 49.78 -31.65 23.88
C GLY A 110 50.60 -32.54 22.94
N GLY A 111 50.26 -32.51 21.65
CA GLY A 111 50.95 -33.27 20.61
C GLY A 111 52.36 -32.76 20.32
N GLY A 112 53.22 -33.65 19.81
CA GLY A 112 54.62 -33.34 19.47
C GLY A 112 54.76 -32.38 18.28
N MET A 113 55.98 -31.86 18.09
CA MET A 113 56.37 -31.09 16.90
C MET A 113 57.25 -31.95 15.97
N MET A 114 56.90 -32.02 14.69
CA MET A 114 57.64 -32.75 13.66
C MET A 114 58.01 -31.82 12.52
N HIS A 115 59.30 -31.76 12.19
CA HIS A 115 59.84 -30.97 11.09
C HIS A 115 60.61 -31.88 10.12
N ILE A 116 60.16 -31.95 8.87
CA ILE A 116 60.72 -32.79 7.81
C ILE A 116 61.13 -31.89 6.65
N ASP A 117 62.40 -31.91 6.28
CA ASP A 117 62.95 -31.18 5.14
C ASP A 117 63.61 -32.18 4.18
N VAL A 118 63.06 -32.32 2.97
CA VAL A 118 63.43 -33.32 1.98
C VAL A 118 63.85 -32.62 0.70
N VAL A 119 65.13 -32.71 0.35
CA VAL A 119 65.66 -32.04 -0.85
C VAL A 119 65.07 -32.60 -2.16
N GLY A 120 64.65 -33.86 -2.17
CA GLY A 120 64.11 -34.55 -3.35
C GLY A 120 62.65 -34.95 -3.20
N ILE A 121 62.38 -36.26 -3.27
CA ILE A 121 61.03 -36.83 -3.24
C ILE A 121 60.70 -37.32 -1.83
N PHE A 122 59.59 -36.85 -1.27
CA PHE A 122 58.96 -37.41 -0.07
C PHE A 122 57.79 -38.31 -0.46
N VAL A 123 57.85 -39.60 -0.13
CA VAL A 123 56.78 -40.57 -0.41
C VAL A 123 56.13 -41.01 0.90
N LEU A 124 54.90 -40.57 1.15
CA LEU A 124 54.12 -40.96 2.33
C LEU A 124 53.04 -41.99 1.95
N ASN A 125 53.28 -43.26 2.26
CA ASN A 125 52.27 -44.33 2.13
C ASN A 125 51.77 -44.87 3.48
N GLY A 126 52.43 -44.48 4.58
CA GLY A 126 52.04 -44.83 5.96
C GLY A 126 51.34 -43.68 6.67
N GLU A 127 51.49 -43.61 7.99
CA GLU A 127 50.81 -42.62 8.83
C GLU A 127 51.82 -41.80 9.65
N ILE A 128 51.58 -40.49 9.77
CA ILE A 128 52.32 -39.58 10.65
C ILE A 128 51.37 -39.12 11.77
N PHE A 129 51.81 -39.21 13.01
CA PHE A 129 51.02 -38.85 14.19
C PHE A 129 51.67 -37.72 15.01
N ALA A 130 50.88 -36.69 15.29
CA ALA A 130 51.17 -35.59 16.20
C ALA A 130 49.92 -35.28 17.04
N ASN A 131 49.17 -36.30 17.48
CA ASN A 131 47.93 -36.12 18.24
C ASN A 131 48.20 -35.65 19.68
N GLY A 132 47.26 -34.89 20.23
CA GLY A 132 47.17 -34.60 21.65
C GLY A 132 46.59 -35.78 22.44
N GLU A 133 46.97 -35.86 23.72
CA GLU A 133 46.53 -36.91 24.62
C GLU A 133 45.15 -36.59 25.21
N THR A 134 44.31 -37.62 25.35
CA THR A 134 43.02 -37.53 26.02
C THR A 134 43.20 -37.35 27.53
N ALA A 135 42.33 -36.56 28.15
CA ALA A 135 42.30 -36.38 29.59
C ALA A 135 42.02 -37.70 30.34
N SER A 136 42.95 -38.11 31.21
CA SER A 136 42.85 -39.34 32.00
C SER A 136 42.20 -39.15 33.37
N HIS A 137 42.00 -37.90 33.81
CA HIS A 137 41.49 -37.57 35.14
C HIS A 137 40.10 -36.92 35.08
N PRO A 138 39.24 -37.10 36.09
CA PRO A 138 37.94 -36.46 36.13
C PRO A 138 38.04 -34.94 36.02
N ASN A 139 37.18 -34.35 35.18
CA ASN A 139 37.04 -32.91 35.00
C ASN A 139 38.27 -32.22 34.39
N SER A 140 39.23 -32.95 33.82
CA SER A 140 40.38 -32.34 33.14
C SER A 140 40.17 -32.22 31.63
N GLY A 141 40.81 -31.20 31.05
CA GLY A 141 40.74 -30.90 29.63
C GLY A 141 41.73 -31.72 28.80
N GLY A 142 41.38 -31.98 27.54
CA GLY A 142 42.25 -32.68 26.59
C GLY A 142 43.41 -31.81 26.09
N GLY A 143 44.54 -32.45 25.74
CA GLY A 143 45.68 -31.77 25.12
C GLY A 143 45.42 -31.46 23.65
N SER A 144 46.03 -30.39 23.12
CA SER A 144 45.85 -30.02 21.71
C SER A 144 46.65 -30.94 20.78
N GLY A 145 46.27 -30.99 19.51
CA GLY A 145 47.14 -31.53 18.46
C GLY A 145 48.48 -30.79 18.40
N GLY A 146 49.46 -31.45 17.79
CA GLY A 146 50.82 -30.96 17.60
C GLY A 146 51.05 -30.29 16.24
N ALA A 147 52.31 -30.01 15.94
CA ALA A 147 52.73 -29.35 14.71
C ALA A 147 53.40 -30.34 13.75
N VAL A 148 53.01 -30.34 12.49
CA VAL A 148 53.69 -31.07 11.42
C VAL A 148 54.07 -30.08 10.32
N TRP A 149 55.37 -29.90 10.09
CA TRP A 149 55.91 -29.05 9.03
C TRP A 149 56.73 -29.90 8.06
N ILE A 150 56.28 -29.98 6.81
CA ILE A 150 56.96 -30.77 5.76
C ILE A 150 57.34 -29.85 4.61
N LYS A 151 58.60 -29.89 4.18
CA LYS A 151 59.09 -29.27 2.95
C LYS A 151 59.72 -30.32 2.05
N ALA A 152 59.30 -30.41 0.79
CA ALA A 152 59.85 -31.34 -0.19
C ALA A 152 59.98 -30.70 -1.58
N ALA A 153 60.85 -31.19 -2.47
CA ALA A 153 60.77 -30.80 -3.89
C ALA A 153 59.58 -31.50 -4.56
N GLU A 154 59.39 -32.80 -4.29
CA GLU A 154 58.25 -33.56 -4.78
C GLU A 154 57.54 -34.33 -3.65
N PHE A 155 56.23 -34.16 -3.49
CA PHE A 155 55.43 -34.89 -2.50
C PHE A 155 54.51 -35.90 -3.19
N LYS A 156 54.70 -37.19 -2.90
CA LYS A 156 53.90 -38.31 -3.43
C LYS A 156 53.35 -39.20 -2.32
N GLY A 157 52.36 -40.02 -2.67
CA GLY A 157 51.82 -41.08 -1.82
C GLY A 157 50.37 -40.85 -1.39
N ARG A 158 49.82 -41.86 -0.72
CA ARG A 158 48.41 -41.91 -0.29
C ARG A 158 48.24 -42.11 1.22
N GLY A 159 49.32 -41.98 1.98
CA GLY A 159 49.29 -42.07 3.44
C GLY A 159 48.60 -40.88 4.10
N PHE A 160 48.54 -40.89 5.44
CA PHE A 160 47.77 -39.93 6.23
C PHE A 160 48.63 -39.19 7.27
N ILE A 161 48.24 -37.96 7.58
CA ILE A 161 48.83 -37.15 8.66
C ILE A 161 47.73 -36.84 9.69
N TYR A 162 47.98 -37.16 10.95
CA TYR A 162 47.06 -36.93 12.05
C TYR A 162 47.65 -35.97 13.06
N ALA A 163 46.91 -34.90 13.36
CA ALA A 163 47.23 -33.97 14.43
C ALA A 163 45.95 -33.61 15.18
N ASN A 164 45.27 -34.62 15.72
CA ASN A 164 43.99 -34.46 16.41
C ASN A 164 44.17 -33.97 17.85
N GLY A 165 43.20 -33.22 18.36
CA GLY A 165 43.10 -32.92 19.79
C GLY A 165 42.65 -34.13 20.61
N GLY A 166 43.06 -34.17 21.88
CA GLY A 166 42.64 -35.17 22.85
C GLY A 166 41.27 -34.87 23.44
N ASN A 167 40.50 -35.89 23.81
CA ASN A 167 39.17 -35.69 24.38
C ASN A 167 39.26 -35.11 25.82
N GLY A 168 38.24 -34.35 26.22
CA GLY A 168 38.04 -33.97 27.62
C GLY A 168 37.44 -35.14 28.43
N ASN A 169 37.50 -35.06 29.76
CA ASN A 169 36.97 -36.09 30.65
C ASN A 169 35.94 -35.50 31.63
N ALA A 170 34.76 -36.13 31.73
CA ALA A 170 33.63 -35.66 32.54
C ALA A 170 33.33 -34.17 32.27
N TYR A 171 33.56 -33.27 33.22
CA TYR A 171 33.31 -31.83 33.02
C TYR A 171 34.48 -31.06 32.35
N GLY A 172 35.45 -31.76 31.75
CA GLY A 172 36.51 -31.16 30.96
C GLY A 172 36.16 -30.89 29.49
N GLY A 173 36.79 -29.89 28.90
CA GLY A 173 36.68 -29.55 27.47
C GLY A 173 37.68 -30.32 26.59
N GLY A 174 37.34 -30.56 25.32
CA GLY A 174 38.22 -31.24 24.36
C GLY A 174 39.37 -30.35 23.88
N GLY A 175 40.56 -30.91 23.65
CA GLY A 175 41.69 -30.16 23.08
C GLY A 175 41.46 -29.82 21.60
N ALA A 176 42.01 -28.70 21.12
CA ALA A 176 41.93 -28.33 19.71
C ALA A 176 42.73 -29.27 18.80
N GLY A 177 42.42 -29.29 17.51
CA GLY A 177 43.24 -29.93 16.49
C GLY A 177 44.65 -29.32 16.38
N GLY A 178 45.45 -29.84 15.45
CA GLY A 178 46.85 -29.48 15.26
C GLY A 178 47.07 -28.49 14.13
N ARG A 179 48.34 -28.22 13.81
CA ARG A 179 48.71 -27.48 12.59
C ARG A 179 49.54 -28.38 11.68
N VAL A 180 49.12 -28.49 10.43
CA VAL A 180 49.83 -29.28 9.43
C VAL A 180 50.10 -28.41 8.22
N ASN A 181 51.38 -28.08 8.01
CA ASN A 181 51.83 -27.27 6.89
C ASN A 181 52.71 -28.13 5.97
N VAL A 182 52.35 -28.20 4.69
CA VAL A 182 53.04 -29.02 3.69
C VAL A 182 53.41 -28.16 2.49
N PHE A 183 54.70 -28.01 2.24
CA PHE A 183 55.26 -27.23 1.14
C PHE A 183 55.94 -28.15 0.13
N PHE A 184 55.58 -28.04 -1.14
CA PHE A 184 56.18 -28.82 -2.22
C PHE A 184 56.33 -28.03 -3.52
N GLU A 185 57.29 -28.39 -4.39
CA GLU A 185 57.35 -27.79 -5.72
C GLU A 185 56.33 -28.43 -6.66
N LYS A 186 56.30 -29.76 -6.72
CA LYS A 186 55.33 -30.56 -7.50
C LYS A 186 54.82 -31.75 -6.70
N GLY A 187 53.59 -32.19 -6.93
CA GLY A 187 53.05 -33.34 -6.19
C GLY A 187 51.54 -33.45 -6.23
N ASP A 188 51.06 -34.65 -5.88
CA ASP A 188 49.63 -35.00 -5.95
C ASP A 188 48.97 -35.16 -4.57
N PHE A 189 49.71 -34.91 -3.49
CA PHE A 189 49.19 -35.03 -2.13
C PHE A 189 48.03 -34.04 -1.89
N LYS A 190 46.94 -34.53 -1.30
CA LYS A 190 45.68 -33.77 -1.13
C LYS A 190 45.40 -33.48 0.34
N SER A 191 44.78 -32.35 0.62
CA SER A 191 44.35 -31.94 1.97
C SER A 191 43.49 -32.98 2.69
N GLY A 192 42.68 -33.76 1.97
CA GLY A 192 41.84 -34.82 2.54
C GLY A 192 42.62 -35.97 3.19
N HIS A 193 43.94 -36.05 2.99
CA HIS A 193 44.83 -37.01 3.64
C HIS A 193 45.36 -36.50 5.00
N VAL A 194 44.90 -35.34 5.44
CA VAL A 194 45.28 -34.76 6.73
C VAL A 194 44.04 -34.64 7.60
N VAL A 195 44.14 -35.10 8.86
CA VAL A 195 43.09 -35.00 9.86
C VAL A 195 43.61 -34.25 11.07
N ALA A 196 43.05 -33.09 11.34
CA ALA A 196 43.40 -32.25 12.47
C ALA A 196 42.12 -31.78 13.17
N LYS A 197 41.27 -32.69 13.63
CA LYS A 197 40.02 -32.33 14.31
C LYS A 197 40.25 -32.04 15.80
N GLY A 198 39.29 -31.36 16.43
CA GLY A 198 39.23 -31.26 17.88
C GLY A 198 39.04 -32.62 18.57
N GLY A 199 39.29 -32.65 19.87
CA GLY A 199 38.88 -33.72 20.76
C GLY A 199 37.43 -33.54 21.21
N ALA A 200 36.73 -34.65 21.47
CA ALA A 200 35.36 -34.62 21.95
C ALA A 200 35.26 -34.00 23.36
N ALA A 201 34.12 -33.36 23.63
CA ALA A 201 33.73 -32.91 24.96
C ALA A 201 33.64 -34.09 25.95
N GLY A 202 34.03 -33.88 27.21
CA GLY A 202 33.87 -34.89 28.26
C GLY A 202 32.42 -35.14 28.69
N ALA A 203 31.53 -34.15 28.49
CA ALA A 203 30.11 -34.21 28.81
C ALA A 203 29.31 -33.25 27.91
N THR A 204 27.99 -33.40 27.88
CA THR A 204 27.09 -32.54 27.08
C THR A 204 27.09 -31.06 27.49
N VAL A 205 27.48 -30.76 28.73
CA VAL A 205 27.57 -29.38 29.26
C VAL A 205 28.91 -28.71 28.92
N THR A 206 29.89 -29.47 28.45
CA THR A 206 31.21 -29.00 28.04
C THR A 206 31.31 -28.95 26.52
N GLU A 207 32.43 -28.46 26.02
CA GLU A 207 32.62 -28.23 24.59
C GLU A 207 33.71 -29.12 23.99
N SER A 208 33.50 -29.55 22.75
CA SER A 208 34.55 -30.20 21.96
C SER A 208 35.60 -29.18 21.54
N GLY A 209 36.79 -29.63 21.17
CA GLY A 209 37.83 -28.75 20.64
C GLY A 209 37.53 -28.26 19.23
N GLY A 210 38.17 -27.16 18.86
CA GLY A 210 38.07 -26.59 17.53
C GLY A 210 38.93 -27.33 16.51
N PRO A 211 38.62 -27.17 15.22
CA PRO A 211 39.42 -27.76 14.17
C PRO A 211 40.80 -27.12 14.11
N GLY A 212 41.79 -27.93 13.76
CA GLY A 212 43.14 -27.51 13.42
C GLY A 212 43.21 -26.88 12.03
N MET A 213 44.40 -26.38 11.68
CA MET A 213 44.66 -25.71 10.40
C MET A 213 45.52 -26.62 9.51
N ILE A 214 45.02 -26.93 8.31
CA ILE A 214 45.74 -27.73 7.32
C ILE A 214 46.06 -26.84 6.12
N TYR A 215 47.34 -26.56 5.89
CA TYR A 215 47.79 -25.71 4.79
C TYR A 215 48.74 -26.48 3.85
N LEU A 216 48.42 -26.48 2.56
CA LEU A 216 49.27 -27.04 1.52
C LEU A 216 49.66 -25.97 0.51
N GLU A 217 50.94 -25.88 0.20
CA GLU A 217 51.49 -24.95 -0.78
C GLU A 217 52.35 -25.68 -1.83
N GLY A 218 51.87 -25.67 -3.07
CA GLY A 218 52.53 -26.17 -4.27
C GLY A 218 52.99 -25.02 -5.18
N THR A 219 54.14 -25.11 -5.85
CA THR A 219 54.60 -24.08 -6.80
C THR A 219 54.40 -24.43 -8.27
N SER A 220 54.20 -25.71 -8.62
CA SER A 220 54.01 -26.20 -9.99
C SER A 220 53.06 -27.41 -10.05
N PRO A 221 51.74 -27.19 -10.30
CA PRO A 221 51.08 -25.89 -10.43
C PRO A 221 50.99 -25.15 -9.10
N VAL A 222 50.82 -23.82 -9.16
CA VAL A 222 50.58 -23.00 -7.96
C VAL A 222 49.29 -23.45 -7.30
N TYR A 223 49.38 -23.89 -6.04
CA TYR A 223 48.26 -24.42 -5.26
C TYR A 223 48.45 -24.03 -3.80
N LYS A 224 47.61 -23.13 -3.28
CA LYS A 224 47.59 -22.69 -1.88
C LYS A 224 46.25 -23.10 -1.27
N ASN A 225 46.19 -24.26 -0.63
CA ASN A 225 44.95 -24.80 -0.08
C ASN A 225 44.92 -24.73 1.44
N LEU A 226 43.86 -24.13 1.97
CA LEU A 226 43.51 -24.18 3.38
C LEU A 226 42.30 -25.09 3.58
N ARG A 227 42.47 -26.19 4.30
CA ARG A 227 41.38 -27.09 4.72
C ARG A 227 41.12 -26.95 6.21
N ILE A 228 39.87 -26.69 6.57
CA ILE A 228 39.37 -26.72 7.94
C ILE A 228 38.26 -27.76 8.03
N ASP A 229 38.43 -28.73 8.92
CA ASP A 229 37.51 -29.85 9.03
C ASP A 229 37.44 -30.30 10.49
N ASN A 230 36.26 -30.14 11.11
CA ASN A 230 36.06 -30.54 12.52
C ASN A 230 35.42 -31.91 12.68
N LYS A 231 35.22 -32.67 11.60
CA LYS A 231 34.69 -34.05 11.65
C LYS A 231 33.44 -34.20 12.51
N CYS A 232 32.46 -33.32 12.30
CA CYS A 232 31.18 -33.27 12.98
C CYS A 232 31.27 -33.02 14.50
N GLN A 233 32.24 -32.22 14.93
CA GLN A 233 32.30 -31.69 16.29
C GLN A 233 31.78 -30.26 16.30
N LYS A 234 30.61 -30.05 16.92
CA LYS A 234 29.94 -28.76 16.94
C LYS A 234 30.57 -27.85 18.00
N PRO A 235 31.07 -26.66 17.64
CA PRO A 235 31.45 -25.67 18.62
C PRO A 235 30.20 -25.04 19.25
N LYS A 236 30.33 -24.68 20.52
CA LYS A 236 29.33 -23.95 21.32
C LYS A 236 29.63 -22.45 21.24
N VAL A 237 29.40 -21.88 20.06
CA VAL A 237 29.53 -20.44 19.80
C VAL A 237 28.21 -19.71 20.06
N VAL A 238 28.32 -18.47 20.53
CA VAL A 238 27.19 -17.54 20.54
C VAL A 238 27.13 -16.87 19.18
N MET A 239 26.08 -17.17 18.42
CA MET A 239 25.84 -16.50 17.15
C MET A 239 25.22 -15.12 17.37
N PRO A 240 25.54 -14.12 16.53
CA PRO A 240 24.78 -12.87 16.53
C PRO A 240 23.31 -13.18 16.25
N THR A 241 22.42 -12.54 17.00
CA THR A 241 20.97 -12.73 16.91
C THR A 241 20.31 -11.38 16.71
N GLY A 242 19.50 -11.24 15.66
CA GLY A 242 18.72 -10.04 15.40
C GLY A 242 19.22 -9.22 14.21
N ASP A 243 18.91 -7.93 14.24
CA ASP A 243 19.07 -7.02 13.10
C ASP A 243 20.47 -6.43 12.96
N VAL A 244 21.36 -6.65 13.94
CA VAL A 244 22.73 -6.12 13.97
C VAL A 244 23.73 -7.25 14.28
N ALA A 245 24.94 -7.12 13.74
CA ALA A 245 26.11 -7.94 14.07
C ALA A 245 27.33 -7.00 14.23
N SER A 246 27.37 -6.28 15.35
CA SER A 246 28.39 -5.26 15.65
C SER A 246 29.74 -5.84 16.06
N THR A 247 30.73 -4.97 16.29
CA THR A 247 32.02 -5.37 16.89
C THR A 247 31.85 -6.08 18.23
N GLU A 248 30.93 -5.63 19.08
CA GLU A 248 30.66 -6.27 20.37
C GLU A 248 30.08 -7.69 20.22
N GLU A 249 29.24 -7.91 19.19
CA GLU A 249 28.72 -9.23 18.86
C GLU A 249 29.78 -10.16 18.30
N TYR A 250 30.68 -9.62 17.48
CA TYR A 250 31.86 -10.35 17.05
C TYR A 250 32.76 -10.70 18.23
N GLU A 251 32.99 -9.79 19.17
CA GLU A 251 33.79 -10.04 20.37
C GLU A 251 33.15 -11.11 21.26
N ARG A 252 31.83 -11.10 21.46
CA ARG A 252 31.11 -12.18 22.14
C ARG A 252 31.26 -13.52 21.44
N TYR A 253 31.14 -13.55 20.11
CA TYR A 253 31.40 -14.75 19.32
C TYR A 253 32.85 -15.22 19.52
N ASN A 254 33.81 -14.31 19.40
CA ASN A 254 35.25 -14.54 19.54
C ASN A 254 35.64 -15.05 20.95
N GLU A 255 34.91 -14.62 21.98
CA GLU A 255 35.10 -15.11 23.36
C GLU A 255 34.54 -16.51 23.60
N THR A 256 33.74 -17.04 22.67
CA THR A 256 33.10 -18.35 22.80
C THR A 256 33.64 -19.35 21.79
N GLY A 257 33.58 -20.61 22.16
CA GLY A 257 33.57 -21.67 21.19
C GLY A 257 34.94 -22.21 20.71
N ALA A 258 34.87 -23.38 20.09
CA ALA A 258 35.94 -24.12 19.45
C ALA A 258 36.10 -23.74 17.96
N VAL A 259 36.61 -22.53 17.72
CA VAL A 259 36.72 -21.90 16.38
C VAL A 259 38.16 -22.00 15.84
N ALA A 260 38.32 -22.11 14.51
CA ALA A 260 39.61 -21.96 13.83
C ALA A 260 39.92 -20.49 13.54
N PHE A 261 41.14 -20.07 13.90
CA PHE A 261 41.57 -18.68 13.80
C PHE A 261 42.72 -18.55 12.81
N LEU A 262 42.46 -17.92 11.66
CA LEU A 262 43.50 -17.54 10.72
C LEU A 262 44.15 -16.24 11.21
N GLN A 263 45.34 -16.36 11.81
CA GLN A 263 46.13 -15.23 12.31
C GLN A 263 46.99 -14.62 11.20
N ALA A 264 46.93 -13.30 11.05
CA ALA A 264 47.88 -12.55 10.23
C ALA A 264 49.21 -12.33 10.95
N SER A 265 50.31 -12.35 10.19
CA SER A 265 51.66 -12.09 10.70
C SER A 265 51.93 -10.61 10.93
N GLU A 266 51.28 -9.72 10.17
CA GLU A 266 51.51 -8.27 10.19
C GLU A 266 50.23 -7.48 9.90
N ILE A 267 50.21 -6.19 10.27
CA ILE A 267 49.10 -5.27 10.00
C ILE A 267 48.97 -5.07 8.49
N GLY A 268 47.76 -5.20 7.92
CA GLY A 268 47.53 -5.01 6.48
C GLY A 268 47.88 -6.22 5.60
N HIS A 269 48.25 -7.36 6.21
CA HIS A 269 48.65 -8.55 5.46
C HIS A 269 47.50 -9.13 4.61
N VAL A 270 47.81 -9.47 3.35
CA VAL A 270 46.89 -10.17 2.44
C VAL A 270 47.30 -11.63 2.36
N THR A 271 46.43 -12.53 2.83
CA THR A 271 46.65 -13.98 2.69
C THR A 271 45.91 -14.50 1.48
N GLU A 272 46.62 -15.18 0.58
CA GLU A 272 46.08 -15.69 -0.68
C GLU A 272 45.95 -17.21 -0.68
N PHE A 273 44.81 -17.69 -1.15
CA PHE A 273 44.50 -19.10 -1.33
C PHE A 273 44.00 -19.38 -2.75
N THR A 274 44.37 -20.52 -3.32
CA THR A 274 43.70 -21.05 -4.51
C THR A 274 42.40 -21.76 -4.14
N LEU A 275 42.34 -22.34 -2.94
CA LEU A 275 41.16 -23.06 -2.44
C LEU A 275 41.07 -22.91 -0.92
N ILE A 276 39.88 -22.59 -0.42
CA ILE A 276 39.54 -22.75 0.99
C ILE A 276 38.45 -23.81 1.06
N GLU A 277 38.64 -24.81 1.91
CA GLU A 277 37.68 -25.89 2.12
C GLU A 277 37.19 -25.93 3.57
N LEU A 278 35.88 -25.98 3.79
CA LEU A 278 35.25 -25.98 5.10
C LEU A 278 34.29 -27.17 5.26
N TYR A 279 34.60 -28.08 6.19
CA TYR A 279 33.82 -29.31 6.40
C TYR A 279 33.51 -29.60 7.87
N GLY A 280 32.52 -30.45 8.10
CA GLY A 280 32.35 -31.14 9.37
C GLY A 280 31.94 -30.24 10.54
N GLY A 281 31.17 -29.17 10.31
CA GLY A 281 30.75 -28.22 11.33
C GLY A 281 31.85 -27.22 11.73
N ALA A 282 32.84 -26.99 10.87
CA ALA A 282 33.94 -26.08 11.15
C ALA A 282 33.48 -24.61 11.16
N HIS A 283 34.09 -23.81 12.04
CA HIS A 283 33.96 -22.36 12.04
C HIS A 283 35.33 -21.75 11.77
N LEU A 284 35.41 -20.89 10.76
CA LEU A 284 36.61 -20.13 10.40
C LEU A 284 36.37 -18.64 10.63
N THR A 285 37.32 -17.98 11.30
CA THR A 285 37.38 -16.52 11.42
C THR A 285 38.81 -16.00 11.23
N PHE A 286 38.95 -14.69 11.01
CA PHE A 286 40.22 -14.02 10.76
C PHE A 286 40.63 -13.16 11.98
N CYS A 287 41.91 -13.17 12.38
CA CYS A 287 42.42 -12.38 13.51
C CYS A 287 43.71 -11.62 13.15
N GLY A 288 43.94 -10.48 13.81
CA GLY A 288 45.03 -9.51 13.52
C GLY A 288 44.49 -8.19 12.96
N ASP A 289 45.25 -7.09 13.05
CA ASP A 289 44.82 -5.75 12.62
C ASP A 289 44.80 -5.63 11.08
N VAL A 290 43.61 -5.36 10.53
CA VAL A 290 43.30 -5.19 9.09
C VAL A 290 43.88 -6.28 8.18
N VAL A 291 43.19 -7.43 8.13
CA VAL A 291 43.53 -8.58 7.27
C VAL A 291 42.57 -8.63 6.08
N ALA A 292 43.13 -8.83 4.88
CA ALA A 292 42.36 -9.23 3.70
C ALA A 292 42.69 -10.68 3.34
N VAL A 293 41.66 -11.50 3.14
CA VAL A 293 41.81 -12.87 2.66
C VAL A 293 41.33 -12.93 1.23
N THR A 294 42.17 -13.43 0.34
CA THR A 294 41.82 -13.63 -1.08
C THR A 294 41.78 -15.12 -1.36
N ALA A 295 40.69 -15.60 -1.96
CA ALA A 295 40.55 -17.00 -2.36
C ALA A 295 40.05 -17.10 -3.80
N VAL A 296 40.69 -17.93 -4.63
CA VAL A 296 40.18 -18.21 -5.97
C VAL A 296 38.85 -18.97 -5.87
N SER A 297 38.77 -20.02 -5.04
CA SER A 297 37.52 -20.77 -4.82
C SER A 297 37.32 -21.09 -3.33
N LEU A 298 36.06 -21.14 -2.89
CA LEU A 298 35.67 -21.52 -1.55
C LEU A 298 34.60 -22.60 -1.61
N VAL A 299 34.85 -23.74 -0.97
CA VAL A 299 33.96 -24.90 -0.99
C VAL A 299 33.67 -25.42 0.41
N GLY A 300 32.53 -26.08 0.57
CA GLY A 300 32.12 -26.74 1.79
C GLY A 300 31.00 -27.74 1.56
N ASP A 301 30.49 -28.31 2.65
CA ASP A 301 29.52 -29.41 2.71
C ASP A 301 28.17 -29.01 3.32
N ASP A 302 27.82 -27.71 3.30
CA ASP A 302 26.64 -27.16 3.96
C ASP A 302 26.61 -27.33 5.49
N THR A 303 27.73 -27.67 6.15
CA THR A 303 27.78 -27.76 7.63
C THR A 303 28.57 -26.65 8.30
N SER A 304 29.40 -25.94 7.54
CA SER A 304 30.44 -25.07 8.08
C SER A 304 30.12 -23.58 7.94
N TYR A 305 30.80 -22.76 8.75
CA TYR A 305 30.58 -21.33 8.89
C TYR A 305 31.86 -20.54 8.65
N ILE A 306 31.75 -19.42 7.94
CA ILE A 306 32.82 -18.43 7.81
C ILE A 306 32.35 -17.08 8.34
N HIS A 307 33.14 -16.53 9.25
CA HIS A 307 32.89 -15.25 9.91
C HIS A 307 33.90 -14.23 9.38
N ILE A 308 33.41 -13.14 8.79
CA ILE A 308 34.24 -12.01 8.34
C ILE A 308 34.13 -10.91 9.40
N PRO A 309 35.17 -10.69 10.21
CA PRO A 309 35.14 -9.72 11.30
C PRO A 309 35.02 -8.26 10.81
N PRO A 310 34.62 -7.33 11.69
CA PRO A 310 34.66 -5.90 11.40
C PRO A 310 36.01 -5.44 10.84
N GLN A 311 35.97 -4.53 9.86
CA GLN A 311 37.17 -3.97 9.20
C GLN A 311 38.05 -5.02 8.49
N ARG A 312 37.50 -6.19 8.13
CA ARG A 312 38.19 -7.24 7.37
C ARG A 312 37.52 -7.45 6.02
N VAL A 313 38.31 -7.98 5.07
CA VAL A 313 37.84 -8.22 3.70
C VAL A 313 38.04 -9.68 3.34
N LEU A 314 36.99 -10.32 2.82
CA LEU A 314 37.11 -11.58 2.09
C LEU A 314 36.86 -11.32 0.60
N ARG A 315 37.85 -11.61 -0.24
CA ARG A 315 37.77 -11.42 -1.69
C ARG A 315 37.79 -12.77 -2.39
N LEU A 316 36.74 -13.04 -3.14
CA LEU A 316 36.71 -14.17 -4.07
C LEU A 316 37.18 -13.70 -5.44
N THR A 317 38.10 -14.44 -6.06
CA THR A 317 38.76 -14.06 -7.32
C THR A 317 38.52 -15.03 -8.47
N GLU A 318 37.60 -15.98 -8.33
CA GLU A 318 37.19 -16.82 -9.46
C GLU A 318 36.80 -15.94 -10.67
N VAL A 319 37.21 -16.33 -11.86
CA VAL A 319 36.78 -15.66 -13.09
C VAL A 319 36.26 -16.74 -14.02
N SER A 320 34.93 -16.82 -14.13
CA SER A 320 34.29 -17.72 -15.07
C SER A 320 32.85 -17.28 -15.33
N PRO A 321 32.50 -16.90 -16.58
CA PRO A 321 31.11 -16.63 -16.92
C PRO A 321 30.28 -17.92 -17.04
N TYR A 322 30.93 -19.08 -17.20
CA TYR A 322 30.28 -20.37 -17.46
C TYR A 322 30.16 -21.27 -16.23
N ARG A 323 30.90 -20.97 -15.14
CA ARG A 323 30.88 -21.76 -13.91
C ARG A 323 30.21 -20.97 -12.80
N ARG A 324 29.31 -21.64 -12.08
CA ARG A 324 28.66 -21.07 -10.89
C ARG A 324 29.54 -21.26 -9.67
N VAL A 325 29.66 -20.20 -8.89
CA VAL A 325 30.28 -20.22 -7.56
C VAL A 325 29.16 -20.46 -6.55
N ASN A 326 29.08 -21.71 -6.06
CA ASN A 326 28.02 -22.12 -5.15
C ASN A 326 28.43 -21.82 -3.69
N MET A 327 27.62 -21.05 -2.99
CA MET A 327 27.86 -20.76 -1.57
C MET A 327 27.39 -21.93 -0.69
N THR A 328 28.27 -22.91 -0.53
CA THR A 328 28.07 -24.20 0.17
C THR A 328 28.37 -24.15 1.67
N TYR A 329 28.33 -22.96 2.26
CA TYR A 329 28.71 -22.66 3.63
C TYR A 329 27.88 -21.49 4.16
N ALA A 330 27.74 -21.39 5.48
CA ALA A 330 27.13 -20.23 6.12
C ALA A 330 28.10 -19.05 6.14
N LEU A 331 27.61 -17.88 5.77
CA LEU A 331 28.38 -16.65 5.72
C LEU A 331 27.85 -15.67 6.75
N TYR A 332 28.75 -15.15 7.59
CA TYR A 332 28.49 -14.08 8.54
C TYR A 332 29.40 -12.89 8.24
N VAL A 333 28.85 -11.86 7.61
CA VAL A 333 29.56 -10.61 7.31
C VAL A 333 29.15 -9.57 8.33
N TYR A 334 30.02 -9.29 9.30
CA TYR A 334 29.74 -8.38 10.41
C TYR A 334 29.74 -6.91 9.95
N GLU A 335 29.21 -6.02 10.77
CA GLU A 335 29.27 -4.57 10.55
C GLU A 335 30.72 -4.12 10.27
N GLY A 336 30.90 -3.29 9.24
CA GLY A 336 32.21 -2.79 8.82
C GLY A 336 33.09 -3.81 8.10
N ALA A 337 32.65 -5.06 7.91
CA ALA A 337 33.32 -6.06 7.07
C ALA A 337 32.91 -5.92 5.59
N ASN A 338 33.74 -6.41 4.66
CA ASN A 338 33.42 -6.42 3.23
C ASN A 338 33.61 -7.81 2.60
N LEU A 339 32.57 -8.31 1.92
CA LEU A 339 32.65 -9.45 1.03
C LEU A 339 32.74 -8.96 -0.42
N VAL A 340 33.83 -9.28 -1.11
CA VAL A 340 33.99 -8.99 -2.54
C VAL A 340 33.76 -10.27 -3.34
N LEU A 341 32.74 -10.24 -4.20
CA LEU A 341 32.36 -11.38 -5.04
C LEU A 341 33.17 -11.43 -6.35
N PRO A 342 33.33 -12.64 -6.93
CA PRO A 342 34.12 -12.87 -8.13
C PRO A 342 33.42 -12.38 -9.41
N THR A 343 34.15 -12.38 -10.52
CA THR A 343 33.57 -12.17 -11.86
C THR A 343 32.98 -13.50 -12.36
N ALA A 344 31.85 -13.90 -11.77
CA ALA A 344 31.16 -15.15 -12.04
C ALA A 344 29.66 -15.03 -11.76
N THR A 345 28.89 -16.10 -11.96
CA THR A 345 27.56 -16.23 -11.35
C THR A 345 27.74 -16.80 -9.95
N VAL A 346 27.29 -16.06 -8.94
CA VAL A 346 27.37 -16.47 -7.52
C VAL A 346 25.99 -16.93 -7.08
N GLU A 347 25.88 -18.22 -6.76
CA GLU A 347 24.62 -18.84 -6.38
C GLU A 347 24.53 -19.00 -4.85
N PHE A 348 23.59 -18.27 -4.26
CA PHE A 348 23.11 -18.52 -2.89
C PHE A 348 22.07 -19.63 -2.97
N ARG A 349 22.52 -20.89 -2.88
CA ARG A 349 21.66 -22.06 -3.03
C ARG A 349 21.03 -22.54 -1.73
N GLN A 350 19.93 -23.28 -1.84
CA GLN A 350 19.44 -24.15 -0.77
C GLN A 350 20.50 -25.20 -0.40
N ARG A 351 20.51 -25.61 0.87
CA ARG A 351 21.32 -26.76 1.34
C ARG A 351 21.00 -28.04 0.55
N LEU A 352 22.00 -28.86 0.26
CA LEU A 352 21.79 -30.16 -0.35
C LEU A 352 21.26 -31.14 0.71
N ASP A 353 19.99 -31.54 0.62
CA ASP A 353 19.40 -32.60 1.44
C ASP A 353 19.36 -33.93 0.65
N GLN A 354 20.50 -34.37 0.13
CA GLN A 354 20.53 -35.61 -0.65
C GLN A 354 20.34 -36.83 0.25
N SER A 355 19.08 -37.26 0.38
CA SER A 355 18.67 -38.54 0.95
C SER A 355 19.04 -39.76 0.08
N GLY A 356 20.17 -39.72 -0.64
CA GLY A 356 20.54 -40.84 -1.52
C GLY A 356 21.87 -40.80 -2.29
N GLU A 357 22.57 -39.66 -2.42
CA GLU A 357 23.88 -39.62 -3.07
C GLU A 357 24.92 -38.97 -2.15
N HIS A 358 26.12 -39.56 -2.13
CA HIS A 358 27.16 -39.36 -1.11
C HIS A 358 27.43 -37.88 -0.77
N MET A 359 27.21 -37.51 0.49
CA MET A 359 27.84 -36.32 1.08
C MET A 359 29.35 -36.39 0.84
N PRO A 360 29.99 -35.42 0.16
CA PRO A 360 31.44 -35.38 0.07
C PRO A 360 32.00 -34.93 1.43
N GLY A 361 32.26 -35.89 2.32
CA GLY A 361 32.96 -35.67 3.58
C GLY A 361 32.10 -35.88 4.83
N ASP A 362 32.49 -36.88 5.63
CA ASP A 362 32.23 -37.03 7.07
C ASP A 362 30.82 -37.35 7.60
N ASN A 363 29.76 -37.34 6.79
CA ASN A 363 28.40 -37.81 7.17
C ASN A 363 27.86 -37.17 8.48
N CYS A 364 27.91 -35.84 8.61
CA CYS A 364 27.38 -35.18 9.81
C CYS A 364 25.86 -35.34 9.95
N PRO A 365 25.32 -35.42 11.19
CA PRO A 365 23.89 -35.40 11.43
C PRO A 365 23.22 -34.13 10.87
N ALA A 366 21.94 -34.21 10.50
CA ALA A 366 21.18 -33.08 9.95
C ALA A 366 21.18 -31.81 10.83
N SER A 367 21.47 -31.92 12.13
CA SER A 367 21.63 -30.80 13.07
C SER A 367 22.85 -29.90 12.81
N PHE A 368 23.74 -30.31 11.90
CA PHE A 368 24.90 -29.54 11.43
C PHE A 368 24.61 -28.73 10.17
N LEU A 369 23.54 -29.06 9.44
CA LEU A 369 23.22 -28.36 8.21
C LEU A 369 22.90 -26.89 8.48
N VAL A 370 23.54 -26.00 7.71
CA VAL A 370 23.30 -24.57 7.79
C VAL A 370 21.87 -24.23 7.34
N SER A 371 21.36 -23.08 7.81
CA SER A 371 20.06 -22.55 7.38
C SER A 371 20.05 -22.28 5.87
N ASN A 372 18.89 -22.21 5.22
CA ASN A 372 18.77 -21.68 3.85
C ASN A 372 18.87 -20.14 3.79
N THR A 373 18.86 -19.47 4.94
CA THR A 373 19.07 -18.02 5.05
C THR A 373 20.56 -17.70 5.15
N ARG A 374 21.04 -16.75 4.35
CA ARG A 374 22.36 -16.11 4.46
C ARG A 374 22.15 -14.66 4.86
N THR A 375 22.80 -14.24 5.93
CA THR A 375 22.63 -12.89 6.50
C THR A 375 23.91 -12.08 6.36
N ILE A 376 23.79 -10.86 5.86
CA ILE A 376 24.88 -9.90 5.72
C ILE A 376 24.51 -8.66 6.54
N TRP A 377 25.40 -8.21 7.42
CA TRP A 377 25.31 -6.94 8.16
C TRP A 377 26.34 -5.90 7.69
N GLY A 378 27.39 -6.34 6.97
CA GLY A 378 28.43 -5.49 6.39
C GLY A 378 28.19 -5.09 4.93
N GLN A 379 29.29 -4.91 4.19
CA GLN A 379 29.27 -4.54 2.78
C GLN A 379 29.36 -5.77 1.86
N LEU A 380 28.56 -5.77 0.79
CA LEU A 380 28.63 -6.73 -0.31
C LEU A 380 29.07 -5.99 -1.58
N THR A 381 30.26 -6.29 -2.08
CA THR A 381 30.78 -5.74 -3.34
C THR A 381 30.59 -6.76 -4.46
N ALA A 382 29.57 -6.56 -5.29
CA ALA A 382 29.14 -7.51 -6.33
C ALA A 382 29.28 -6.95 -7.76
N ASN A 383 30.05 -5.89 -7.96
CA ASN A 383 30.05 -5.07 -9.19
C ASN A 383 30.27 -5.87 -10.50
N SER A 384 31.00 -6.99 -10.44
CA SER A 384 31.29 -7.86 -11.59
C SER A 384 30.55 -9.20 -11.55
N ALA A 385 29.76 -9.44 -10.51
CA ALA A 385 29.07 -10.70 -10.26
C ALA A 385 27.63 -10.68 -10.79
N HIS A 386 27.17 -11.82 -11.29
CA HIS A 386 25.74 -12.08 -11.43
C HIS A 386 25.27 -12.73 -10.14
N LEU A 387 24.42 -12.03 -9.39
CA LEU A 387 23.82 -12.52 -8.16
C LEU A 387 22.64 -13.45 -8.48
N LEU A 388 22.73 -14.70 -8.04
CA LEU A 388 21.66 -15.69 -8.18
C LEU A 388 21.19 -16.14 -6.79
N ILE A 389 19.97 -15.78 -6.41
CA ILE A 389 19.32 -16.32 -5.22
C ILE A 389 18.59 -17.57 -5.68
N GLY A 390 19.18 -18.73 -5.39
CA GLY A 390 18.71 -20.03 -5.84
C GLY A 390 17.42 -20.46 -5.15
N THR A 391 16.83 -21.54 -5.66
CA THR A 391 15.54 -22.05 -5.20
C THR A 391 15.52 -22.29 -3.69
N GLY A 392 14.48 -21.77 -3.00
CA GLY A 392 14.28 -21.92 -1.56
C GLY A 392 15.33 -21.25 -0.65
N ALA A 393 16.28 -20.50 -1.22
CA ALA A 393 17.31 -19.78 -0.47
C ALA A 393 16.84 -18.36 -0.11
N THR A 394 17.33 -17.81 1.00
CA THR A 394 17.08 -16.41 1.36
C THR A 394 18.41 -15.68 1.53
N LEU A 395 18.66 -14.67 0.71
CA LEU A 395 19.71 -13.68 0.97
C LEU A 395 19.09 -12.50 1.69
N ARG A 396 19.49 -12.29 2.94
CA ARG A 396 18.99 -11.21 3.79
C ARG A 396 20.10 -10.22 4.09
N MET A 397 19.83 -8.94 3.86
CA MET A 397 20.74 -7.87 4.25
C MET A 397 20.12 -7.06 5.39
N LEU A 398 20.77 -7.08 6.55
CA LEU A 398 20.30 -6.47 7.80
C LEU A 398 21.14 -5.24 8.16
N LEU A 399 20.79 -4.55 9.24
CA LEU A 399 21.48 -3.34 9.67
C LEU A 399 22.86 -3.64 10.23
N PRO A 400 23.90 -2.84 9.95
CA PRO A 400 23.91 -1.59 9.20
C PRO A 400 24.47 -1.76 7.78
N SER A 401 24.07 -2.80 7.06
CA SER A 401 24.59 -3.08 5.71
C SER A 401 24.56 -1.85 4.80
N VAL A 402 25.56 -1.73 3.93
CA VAL A 402 25.58 -0.67 2.91
C VAL A 402 24.40 -0.85 1.96
N ARG A 403 23.61 0.22 1.75
CA ARG A 403 22.33 0.19 1.02
C ARG A 403 22.41 0.13 -0.50
N ASN A 404 23.61 -0.06 -1.05
CA ASN A 404 23.84 -0.06 -2.49
C ASN A 404 24.33 -1.43 -2.92
N ILE A 405 23.60 -2.07 -3.82
CA ILE A 405 23.98 -3.31 -4.48
C ILE A 405 24.18 -3.00 -5.95
N THR A 406 25.41 -3.09 -6.42
CA THR A 406 25.75 -2.99 -7.85
C THR A 406 26.18 -4.36 -8.34
N CYS A 407 25.61 -4.83 -9.45
CA CYS A 407 25.92 -6.13 -10.05
C CYS A 407 25.70 -6.12 -11.57
N VAL A 408 26.22 -7.12 -12.28
CA VAL A 408 26.04 -7.23 -13.75
C VAL A 408 24.74 -7.96 -14.13
N GLY A 409 24.12 -8.65 -13.17
CA GLY A 409 22.86 -9.36 -13.30
C GLY A 409 22.33 -9.74 -11.92
N LEU A 410 21.01 -9.84 -11.77
CA LEU A 410 20.36 -10.30 -10.54
C LEU A 410 19.19 -11.21 -10.90
N THR A 411 19.20 -12.43 -10.37
CA THR A 411 18.12 -13.41 -10.56
C THR A 411 17.66 -13.93 -9.21
N VAL A 412 16.35 -13.87 -8.97
CA VAL A 412 15.68 -14.51 -7.82
C VAL A 412 14.83 -15.65 -8.37
N GLN A 413 15.21 -16.89 -8.06
CA GLN A 413 14.53 -18.09 -8.56
C GLN A 413 13.28 -18.45 -7.75
N ASP A 414 12.55 -19.47 -8.18
CA ASP A 414 11.39 -20.03 -7.48
C ASP A 414 11.66 -20.31 -5.99
N GLY A 415 10.84 -19.75 -5.10
CA GLY A 415 11.01 -19.83 -3.64
C GLY A 415 12.24 -19.11 -3.09
N GLY A 416 13.08 -18.53 -3.95
CA GLY A 416 14.20 -17.68 -3.59
C GLY A 416 13.70 -16.33 -3.05
N THR A 417 14.37 -15.78 -2.04
CA THR A 417 14.02 -14.48 -1.46
C THR A 417 15.23 -13.58 -1.31
N LEU A 418 15.17 -12.38 -1.91
CA LEU A 418 16.07 -11.27 -1.60
C LEU A 418 15.38 -10.32 -0.63
N ASP A 419 15.84 -10.30 0.62
CA ASP A 419 15.23 -9.56 1.74
C ASP A 419 16.07 -8.33 2.10
N LEU A 420 15.58 -7.16 1.66
CA LEU A 420 16.19 -5.83 1.79
C LEU A 420 15.33 -4.91 2.68
N ARG A 421 14.86 -5.42 3.81
CA ARG A 421 14.13 -4.59 4.77
C ARG A 421 15.07 -3.52 5.38
N SER A 422 14.58 -2.29 5.47
CA SER A 422 15.31 -1.14 6.01
C SER A 422 14.84 -0.80 7.44
N ARG A 423 15.51 0.14 8.12
CA ARG A 423 15.09 0.61 9.46
C ARG A 423 13.65 1.07 9.42
N PHE A 424 12.83 0.54 10.32
CA PHE A 424 11.48 1.05 10.51
C PHE A 424 11.51 2.48 11.06
N GLY A 425 10.60 3.34 10.59
CA GLY A 425 10.50 4.73 11.04
C GLY A 425 11.54 5.71 10.46
N GLU A 426 12.54 5.24 9.70
CA GLU A 426 13.53 6.12 9.04
C GLU A 426 13.17 6.30 7.56
N PRO A 427 12.62 7.45 7.11
CA PRO A 427 12.18 7.64 5.73
C PRO A 427 13.34 7.73 4.73
N THR A 428 14.55 8.08 5.19
CA THR A 428 15.73 8.20 4.33
C THR A 428 16.45 6.87 4.08
N ASP A 429 16.09 5.81 4.80
CA ASP A 429 16.71 4.48 4.68
C ASP A 429 16.15 3.73 3.46
N GLN A 430 16.77 3.98 2.30
CA GLN A 430 16.43 3.41 1.00
C GLN A 430 17.51 2.48 0.48
N TRP A 431 17.11 1.32 -0.04
CA TRP A 431 17.97 0.41 -0.80
C TRP A 431 18.05 0.84 -2.27
N SER A 432 19.23 0.73 -2.87
CA SER A 432 19.48 0.97 -4.29
C SER A 432 20.08 -0.28 -4.92
N ILE A 433 19.43 -0.80 -5.96
CA ILE A 433 19.93 -1.88 -6.81
C ILE A 433 20.26 -1.29 -8.18
N ALA A 434 21.54 -1.39 -8.57
CA ALA A 434 22.00 -1.04 -9.89
C ALA A 434 22.44 -2.30 -10.63
N VAL A 435 21.72 -2.67 -11.70
CA VAL A 435 22.09 -3.76 -12.60
C VAL A 435 22.65 -3.16 -13.89
N THR A 436 23.97 -3.13 -14.00
CA THR A 436 24.67 -2.31 -15.03
C THR A 436 24.92 -3.04 -16.34
N GLY A 437 24.77 -4.36 -16.35
CA GLY A 437 25.31 -5.21 -17.41
C GLY A 437 26.82 -5.38 -17.30
N GLY A 438 27.35 -6.40 -17.97
CA GLY A 438 28.77 -6.73 -17.97
C GLY A 438 29.26 -7.08 -19.38
N GLU A 439 30.51 -7.51 -19.50
CA GLU A 439 31.04 -8.02 -20.77
C GLU A 439 30.34 -9.35 -21.17
N GLY A 440 29.96 -9.50 -22.44
CA GLY A 440 29.31 -10.71 -23.00
C GLY A 440 27.78 -10.65 -23.07
N GLU A 441 27.09 -11.80 -22.87
CA GLU A 441 25.61 -11.94 -22.95
C GLU A 441 24.84 -11.33 -21.75
N ARG A 442 25.54 -10.77 -20.76
CA ARG A 442 24.91 -10.24 -19.53
C ARG A 442 24.37 -8.83 -19.76
N GLN A 443 23.17 -8.76 -20.33
CA GLN A 443 22.48 -7.51 -20.72
C GLN A 443 22.03 -6.61 -19.55
N GLY A 444 22.46 -6.85 -18.30
CA GLY A 444 22.07 -5.99 -17.17
C GLY A 444 20.62 -6.21 -16.72
N THR A 445 20.19 -7.46 -16.71
CA THR A 445 18.80 -7.86 -16.43
C THR A 445 18.58 -8.19 -14.95
N LEU A 446 17.51 -7.64 -14.38
CA LEU A 446 16.91 -8.12 -13.13
C LEU A 446 15.79 -9.10 -13.47
N THR A 447 15.87 -10.34 -12.99
CA THR A 447 14.86 -11.38 -13.17
C THR A 447 14.30 -11.83 -11.83
N VAL A 448 12.99 -11.80 -11.67
CA VAL A 448 12.26 -12.45 -10.58
C VAL A 448 11.42 -13.55 -11.22
N GLU A 449 11.91 -14.78 -11.12
CA GLU A 449 11.23 -15.96 -11.69
C GLU A 449 9.94 -16.26 -10.91
N GLY A 450 9.10 -17.14 -11.45
CA GLY A 450 7.85 -17.53 -10.77
C GLY A 450 8.12 -18.14 -9.40
N GLY A 451 7.46 -17.60 -8.37
CA GLY A 451 7.69 -17.97 -6.96
C GLY A 451 8.86 -17.25 -6.29
N GLY A 452 9.71 -16.55 -7.03
CA GLY A 452 10.77 -15.70 -6.49
C GLY A 452 10.22 -14.42 -5.87
N SER A 453 10.88 -13.93 -4.81
CA SER A 453 10.44 -12.75 -4.06
C SER A 453 11.56 -11.74 -3.78
N LEU A 454 11.33 -10.48 -4.14
CA LEU A 454 12.14 -9.35 -3.72
C LEU A 454 11.34 -8.54 -2.70
N VAL A 455 11.83 -8.48 -1.47
CA VAL A 455 11.16 -7.80 -0.35
C VAL A 455 11.97 -6.57 0.05
N ALA A 456 11.34 -5.41 0.08
CA ALA A 456 11.99 -4.17 0.52
C ALA A 456 11.01 -3.21 1.19
N ARG A 457 11.54 -2.22 1.91
CA ARG A 457 10.74 -1.11 2.49
C ARG A 457 10.73 0.12 1.60
N SER A 458 11.92 0.56 1.20
CA SER A 458 12.13 1.62 0.22
C SER A 458 13.20 1.16 -0.75
N LEU A 459 12.88 1.15 -2.04
CA LEU A 459 13.71 0.54 -3.06
C LEU A 459 13.80 1.42 -4.30
N TYR A 460 15.03 1.69 -4.73
CA TYR A 460 15.36 2.23 -6.03
C TYR A 460 16.00 1.15 -6.90
N ILE A 461 15.41 0.86 -8.06
CA ILE A 461 15.96 -0.09 -9.04
C ILE A 461 16.38 0.68 -10.28
N SER A 462 17.63 0.51 -10.71
CA SER A 462 18.14 0.96 -12.00
C SER A 462 18.68 -0.25 -12.75
N ALA A 463 18.05 -0.64 -13.85
CA ALA A 463 18.44 -1.82 -14.62
C ALA A 463 18.30 -1.55 -16.12
N HIS A 464 18.97 -2.37 -16.95
CA HIS A 464 18.75 -2.30 -18.38
C HIS A 464 17.36 -2.85 -18.73
N ALA A 465 17.08 -4.07 -18.28
CA ALA A 465 15.79 -4.75 -18.39
C ALA A 465 15.34 -5.33 -17.03
N VAL A 466 14.03 -5.40 -16.82
CA VAL A 466 13.43 -6.03 -15.64
C VAL A 466 12.37 -7.02 -16.10
N HIS A 467 12.47 -8.25 -15.63
CA HIS A 467 11.56 -9.35 -15.92
C HIS A 467 10.98 -9.87 -14.60
N VAL A 468 9.66 -9.76 -14.46
CA VAL A 468 8.94 -10.36 -13.33
C VAL A 468 7.98 -11.38 -13.93
N ASP A 469 8.35 -12.65 -13.82
CA ASP A 469 7.57 -13.75 -14.39
C ASP A 469 6.28 -13.99 -13.60
N SER A 470 5.38 -14.80 -14.17
CA SER A 470 4.14 -15.20 -13.51
C SER A 470 4.43 -15.80 -12.12
N ALA A 471 3.72 -15.33 -11.09
CA ALA A 471 3.97 -15.63 -9.67
C ALA A 471 5.27 -15.07 -9.05
N GLY A 472 6.11 -14.38 -9.83
CA GLY A 472 7.22 -13.59 -9.29
C GLY A 472 6.70 -12.34 -8.60
N THR A 473 7.31 -11.94 -7.48
CA THR A 473 6.85 -10.80 -6.68
C THR A 473 7.96 -9.83 -6.30
N ILE A 474 7.70 -8.54 -6.52
CA ILE A 474 8.41 -7.43 -5.87
C ILE A 474 7.43 -6.81 -4.87
N THR A 475 7.65 -7.03 -3.57
CA THR A 475 6.70 -6.60 -2.53
C THR A 475 7.34 -5.66 -1.52
N LEU A 476 6.58 -4.60 -1.23
CA LEU A 476 6.83 -3.60 -0.19
C LEU A 476 5.59 -3.44 0.70
N ASP A 477 4.76 -4.47 0.78
CA ASP A 477 3.48 -4.45 1.49
C ASP A 477 3.68 -4.33 3.00
N GLY A 478 2.89 -3.45 3.64
CA GLY A 478 2.96 -3.23 5.09
C GLY A 478 4.33 -2.72 5.59
N MET A 479 5.17 -2.21 4.69
CA MET A 479 6.50 -1.69 5.03
C MET A 479 6.53 -0.16 5.15
N GLY A 480 5.39 0.52 5.05
CA GLY A 480 5.24 1.96 5.17
C GLY A 480 5.47 2.49 6.59
N ASN A 481 4.98 3.69 6.86
CA ASN A 481 5.05 4.26 8.20
C ASN A 481 3.87 3.80 9.06
N THR A 482 4.05 3.71 10.38
CA THR A 482 2.93 3.64 11.34
C THR A 482 2.32 5.01 11.60
N GLU A 483 3.11 6.08 11.50
CA GLU A 483 2.70 7.46 11.78
C GLU A 483 3.09 8.41 10.64
N GLY A 484 2.30 9.46 10.40
CA GLY A 484 2.56 10.46 9.36
C GLY A 484 1.36 11.36 9.09
N LEU A 485 1.45 12.21 8.07
CA LEU A 485 0.38 13.15 7.67
C LEU A 485 -0.95 12.43 7.40
N GLY A 486 -0.89 11.21 6.87
CA GLY A 486 -2.04 10.41 6.54
C GLY A 486 -2.52 9.49 7.67
N THR A 487 -1.97 9.57 8.87
CA THR A 487 -2.41 8.71 9.98
C THR A 487 -3.83 9.06 10.41
N GLY A 488 -4.68 8.05 10.53
CA GLY A 488 -6.03 8.21 11.06
C GLY A 488 -6.02 8.47 12.57
N ASP A 489 -6.98 9.25 13.05
CA ASP A 489 -7.29 9.38 14.47
C ASP A 489 -8.37 8.38 14.89
N GLY A 490 -8.36 7.96 16.15
CA GLY A 490 -9.30 6.97 16.68
C GLY A 490 -9.27 5.67 15.89
N LEU A 491 -10.39 5.30 15.27
CA LEU A 491 -10.54 4.11 14.43
C LEU A 491 -10.63 4.42 12.93
N ALA A 492 -10.06 5.53 12.48
CA ALA A 492 -9.94 5.83 11.05
C ALA A 492 -8.80 5.06 10.35
N GLY A 493 -8.97 4.74 9.07
CA GLY A 493 -7.92 4.17 8.23
C GLY A 493 -6.81 5.18 7.89
N GLY A 494 -5.64 4.68 7.53
CA GLY A 494 -4.56 5.52 7.01
C GLY A 494 -4.92 6.10 5.63
N SER A 495 -4.33 7.23 5.27
CA SER A 495 -4.56 7.95 4.01
C SER A 495 -3.26 8.15 3.23
N TYR A 496 -3.30 7.99 1.91
CA TYR A 496 -2.22 8.40 1.00
C TYR A 496 -2.74 8.32 -0.43
N GLY A 497 -2.97 9.43 -1.15
CA GLY A 497 -3.69 9.38 -2.44
C GLY A 497 -5.20 9.29 -2.24
N GLY A 498 -5.67 8.10 -1.86
CA GLY A 498 -7.00 7.86 -1.35
C GLY A 498 -7.08 8.13 0.15
N ARG A 499 -8.26 8.50 0.61
CA ARG A 499 -8.50 8.77 2.03
C ARG A 499 -8.96 7.54 2.78
N GLY A 500 -8.48 7.35 4.01
CA GLY A 500 -9.03 6.33 4.89
C GLY A 500 -10.55 6.46 5.07
N GLY A 501 -11.20 5.36 5.37
CA GLY A 501 -12.56 5.37 5.88
C GLY A 501 -12.58 5.54 7.40
N HIS A 502 -13.71 5.98 7.95
CA HIS A 502 -13.95 6.10 9.38
C HIS A 502 -15.37 5.63 9.72
N ARG A 503 -15.65 5.28 10.98
CA ARG A 503 -16.95 4.68 11.35
C ARG A 503 -17.85 5.64 12.13
N THR A 504 -17.30 6.36 13.10
CA THR A 504 -18.07 7.21 14.01
C THR A 504 -17.74 8.68 13.85
N SER A 505 -18.73 9.55 14.09
CA SER A 505 -18.52 11.00 14.18
C SER A 505 -17.51 11.29 15.29
N GLY A 506 -16.35 11.85 14.93
CA GLY A 506 -15.23 12.10 15.84
C GLY A 506 -13.96 11.30 15.53
N ASP A 507 -14.02 10.28 14.67
CA ASP A 507 -12.83 9.66 14.06
C ASP A 507 -12.44 10.44 12.80
N TYR A 508 -11.18 10.86 12.67
CA TYR A 508 -10.73 11.65 11.52
C TYR A 508 -9.74 10.85 10.69
N SER A 509 -10.04 10.67 9.40
CA SER A 509 -9.07 10.07 8.48
C SER A 509 -7.96 11.08 8.20
N GLY A 510 -6.70 10.62 8.22
CA GLY A 510 -5.55 11.48 7.94
C GLY A 510 -5.65 12.15 6.57
N VAL A 511 -4.84 13.18 6.33
CA VAL A 511 -4.94 13.92 5.07
C VAL A 511 -4.40 13.09 3.90
N SER A 512 -5.02 13.21 2.72
CA SER A 512 -4.37 12.72 1.51
C SER A 512 -3.19 13.64 1.17
N HIS A 513 -2.07 13.07 0.72
CA HIS A 513 -0.84 13.81 0.41
C HIS A 513 -0.03 13.13 -0.70
N GLY A 514 1.09 13.74 -1.09
CA GLY A 514 2.01 13.26 -2.13
C GLY A 514 1.65 13.71 -3.55
N SER A 515 2.65 13.72 -4.43
CA SER A 515 2.46 14.12 -5.84
C SER A 515 1.83 13.02 -6.67
N LEU A 516 0.95 13.40 -7.59
CA LEU A 516 0.38 12.51 -8.62
C LEU A 516 1.44 12.04 -9.62
N TYR A 517 2.35 12.95 -9.98
CA TYR A 517 3.38 12.75 -11.00
C TYR A 517 4.61 12.05 -10.40
N HIS A 518 5.03 12.48 -9.22
CA HIS A 518 6.24 11.97 -8.58
C HIS A 518 5.95 11.36 -7.21
N PRO A 519 5.24 10.22 -7.14
CA PRO A 519 4.95 9.56 -5.88
C PRO A 519 6.24 9.01 -5.28
N ALA A 520 6.58 9.50 -4.08
CA ALA A 520 7.81 9.15 -3.38
C ALA A 520 7.61 8.97 -1.86
N HIS A 521 6.38 9.09 -1.37
CA HIS A 521 6.09 9.01 0.06
C HIS A 521 5.60 7.62 0.44
N PHE A 522 5.97 7.18 1.64
CA PHE A 522 5.42 5.97 2.22
C PHE A 522 3.93 6.13 2.48
N GLY A 523 3.21 5.01 2.42
CA GLY A 523 1.88 4.91 2.99
C GLY A 523 1.92 5.21 4.49
N SER A 524 0.80 5.72 5.00
CA SER A 524 0.61 6.06 6.41
C SER A 524 -0.12 4.93 7.14
N GLY A 525 0.15 4.81 8.44
CA GLY A 525 -0.50 3.81 9.28
C GLY A 525 -1.95 4.20 9.60
N ALA A 526 -2.70 3.22 10.11
CA ALA A 526 -4.05 3.42 10.63
C ALA A 526 -4.08 4.27 11.91
N GLY A 527 -5.28 4.61 12.38
CA GLY A 527 -5.52 5.03 13.76
C GLY A 527 -5.72 3.82 14.70
N GLY A 528 -5.40 3.98 15.98
CA GLY A 528 -5.74 2.97 16.99
C GLY A 528 -5.27 3.29 18.41
N LEU A 529 -5.94 2.67 19.39
CA LEU A 529 -5.68 2.82 20.84
C LEU A 529 -4.53 1.93 21.38
N ALA A 530 -3.77 1.22 20.54
CA ALA A 530 -2.76 0.23 20.95
C ALA A 530 -1.51 0.16 20.04
N LYS A 531 -0.40 -0.39 20.57
CA LYS A 531 0.96 -0.44 19.97
C LYS A 531 1.13 -1.22 18.65
N ASN A 532 0.07 -1.83 18.09
CA ASN A 532 0.11 -2.64 16.87
C ASN A 532 -0.85 -2.09 15.81
N VAL A 533 -0.52 -0.91 15.29
CA VAL A 533 -1.31 -0.25 14.25
C VAL A 533 -0.86 -0.74 12.88
N ALA A 534 -1.81 -1.00 11.97
CA ALA A 534 -1.48 -1.44 10.63
C ALA A 534 -0.61 -0.40 9.91
N LYS A 535 0.46 -0.87 9.28
CA LYS A 535 1.43 -0.04 8.57
C LYS A 535 0.94 0.30 7.17
N GLY A 536 1.35 1.45 6.66
CA GLY A 536 1.14 1.77 5.25
C GLY A 536 1.98 0.91 4.30
N GLY A 537 1.87 1.15 2.99
CA GLY A 537 2.73 0.54 1.97
C GLY A 537 4.10 1.21 1.82
N GLY A 538 5.08 0.49 1.27
CA GLY A 538 6.43 0.98 1.01
C GLY A 538 6.57 1.93 -0.19
N VAL A 539 7.82 2.20 -0.60
CA VAL A 539 8.14 3.09 -1.73
C VAL A 539 9.02 2.36 -2.74
N LEU A 540 8.56 2.24 -3.98
CA LEU A 540 9.34 1.72 -5.09
C LEU A 540 9.53 2.80 -6.16
N LYS A 541 10.78 3.03 -6.54
CA LYS A 541 11.13 3.78 -7.75
C LYS A 541 11.96 2.90 -8.66
N MET A 542 11.54 2.76 -9.91
CA MET A 542 12.21 1.92 -10.90
C MET A 542 12.54 2.74 -12.14
N ARG A 543 13.77 2.58 -12.63
CA ARG A 543 14.24 3.11 -13.92
C ARG A 543 14.80 1.97 -14.75
N VAL A 544 14.09 1.63 -15.81
CA VAL A 544 14.43 0.58 -16.77
C VAL A 544 14.77 1.24 -18.09
N THR A 545 15.97 1.00 -18.64
CA THR A 545 16.39 1.72 -19.86
C THR A 545 15.86 1.11 -21.15
N THR A 546 15.48 -0.18 -21.15
CA THR A 546 14.91 -0.86 -22.33
C THR A 546 13.51 -1.39 -22.07
N THR A 547 13.37 -2.54 -21.42
CA THR A 547 12.07 -3.23 -21.31
C THR A 547 11.75 -3.63 -19.89
N LEU A 548 10.56 -3.26 -19.43
CA LEU A 548 9.89 -3.85 -18.27
C LEU A 548 8.88 -4.88 -18.78
N LYS A 549 9.19 -6.18 -18.58
CA LYS A 549 8.27 -7.29 -18.80
C LYS A 549 7.67 -7.71 -17.46
N LEU A 550 6.38 -7.47 -17.27
CA LEU A 550 5.68 -7.74 -16.01
C LEU A 550 4.51 -8.70 -16.24
N GLU A 551 4.69 -9.96 -15.86
CA GLU A 551 3.65 -11.00 -15.79
C GLU A 551 3.25 -11.34 -14.34
N GLY A 552 4.14 -11.09 -13.38
CA GLY A 552 3.88 -11.27 -11.95
C GLY A 552 3.29 -10.03 -11.28
N GLU A 553 3.75 -9.75 -10.05
CA GLU A 553 3.19 -8.66 -9.24
C GLU A 553 4.26 -7.70 -8.69
N ILE A 554 3.95 -6.41 -8.75
CA ILE A 554 4.67 -5.36 -8.02
C ILE A 554 3.69 -4.74 -7.02
N ARG A 555 3.98 -4.85 -5.72
CA ARG A 555 3.04 -4.48 -4.66
C ARG A 555 3.68 -3.54 -3.62
N ALA A 556 2.96 -2.51 -3.24
CA ALA A 556 3.25 -1.64 -2.10
C ALA A 556 1.94 -1.27 -1.38
N SER A 557 1.15 -2.29 -1.04
CA SER A 557 -0.16 -2.16 -0.41
C SER A 557 -0.05 -1.96 1.11
N GLY A 558 -1.08 -1.33 1.69
CA GLY A 558 -1.19 -1.15 3.13
C GLY A 558 -1.50 -2.46 3.86
N GLU A 559 -1.02 -2.57 5.10
CA GLU A 559 -1.27 -3.72 5.96
C GLU A 559 -2.74 -3.79 6.38
N ALA A 560 -3.33 -4.98 6.35
CA ALA A 560 -4.67 -5.22 6.89
C ALA A 560 -4.60 -5.36 8.42
N SER A 561 -5.65 -4.90 9.11
CA SER A 561 -5.77 -5.10 10.56
C SER A 561 -7.00 -5.93 10.90
N THR A 562 -6.82 -6.88 11.81
CA THR A 562 -7.94 -7.66 12.39
C THR A 562 -8.55 -6.99 13.61
N THR A 563 -7.81 -6.10 14.29
CA THR A 563 -8.20 -5.48 15.56
C THR A 563 -8.39 -3.97 15.48
N ALA A 564 -7.81 -3.31 14.47
CA ALA A 564 -7.84 -1.87 14.28
C ALA A 564 -8.24 -1.53 12.83
N SER A 565 -7.78 -0.39 12.35
CA SER A 565 -8.04 0.10 10.98
C SER A 565 -6.91 -0.31 10.03
N GLY A 566 -7.15 -0.20 8.72
CA GLY A 566 -6.15 -0.57 7.71
C GLY A 566 -5.17 0.56 7.38
N GLY A 567 -3.92 0.22 7.09
CA GLY A 567 -2.92 1.18 6.61
C GLY A 567 -3.16 1.59 5.16
N SER A 568 -2.70 2.77 4.73
CA SER A 568 -2.84 3.19 3.32
C SER A 568 -1.83 2.52 2.39
N GLY A 569 -2.14 2.48 1.10
CA GLY A 569 -1.18 2.09 0.07
C GLY A 569 0.03 3.03 0.02
N GLY A 570 1.11 2.55 -0.60
CA GLY A 570 2.38 3.26 -0.75
C GLY A 570 2.55 3.96 -2.10
N SER A 571 3.81 4.14 -2.50
CA SER A 571 4.19 4.78 -3.77
C SER A 571 4.88 3.80 -4.71
N ILE A 572 4.45 3.76 -5.97
CA ILE A 572 5.18 3.09 -7.04
C ILE A 572 5.39 4.06 -8.20
N GLN A 573 6.66 4.30 -8.56
CA GLN A 573 7.03 5.08 -9.73
C GLN A 573 7.86 4.23 -10.69
N ILE A 574 7.42 4.10 -11.94
CA ILE A 574 8.08 3.30 -12.97
C ILE A 574 8.44 4.21 -14.15
N HIS A 575 9.72 4.22 -14.52
CA HIS A 575 10.19 4.76 -15.79
C HIS A 575 10.75 3.63 -16.63
N THR A 576 10.21 3.41 -17.82
CA THR A 576 10.71 2.43 -18.79
C THR A 576 10.71 3.01 -20.20
N TYR A 577 11.53 2.47 -21.10
CA TYR A 577 11.38 2.78 -22.51
C TYR A 577 10.19 2.00 -23.10
N GLU A 578 10.17 0.68 -22.92
CA GLU A 578 9.11 -0.24 -23.36
C GLU A 578 8.46 -0.97 -22.16
N MET A 579 7.14 -1.10 -22.18
CA MET A 579 6.38 -1.88 -21.19
C MET A 579 5.55 -2.97 -21.89
N GLU A 580 5.62 -4.20 -21.40
CA GLU A 580 4.83 -5.34 -21.87
C GLU A 580 4.44 -6.31 -20.74
N GLY A 581 3.36 -7.06 -20.96
CA GLY A 581 2.89 -8.14 -20.08
C GLY A 581 1.46 -7.99 -19.58
N SER A 582 1.06 -8.93 -18.72
CA SER A 582 -0.30 -9.08 -18.17
C SER A 582 -0.38 -9.06 -16.64
N GLY A 583 0.73 -8.77 -15.96
CA GLY A 583 0.82 -8.74 -14.50
C GLY A 583 0.11 -7.56 -13.84
N SER A 584 0.37 -7.36 -12.55
CA SER A 584 -0.30 -6.30 -11.78
C SER A 584 0.66 -5.39 -11.02
N VAL A 585 0.27 -4.12 -10.91
CA VAL A 585 0.93 -3.13 -10.04
C VAL A 585 -0.09 -2.63 -9.03
N GLN A 586 0.20 -2.82 -7.74
CA GLN A 586 -0.79 -2.66 -6.67
C GLN A 586 -0.29 -1.73 -5.56
N VAL A 587 -1.13 -0.77 -5.17
CA VAL A 587 -0.94 0.09 -3.99
C VAL A 587 -2.25 0.19 -3.22
N THR A 588 -2.93 -0.92 -2.99
CA THR A 588 -4.27 -0.91 -2.38
C THR A 588 -4.22 -0.57 -0.89
N GLY A 589 -5.29 0.00 -0.37
CA GLY A 589 -5.44 0.21 1.07
C GLY A 589 -5.68 -1.09 1.83
N GLY A 590 -5.17 -1.17 3.06
CA GLY A 590 -5.35 -2.31 3.95
C GLY A 590 -6.79 -2.43 4.45
N ARG A 591 -7.26 -3.68 4.64
CA ARG A 591 -8.59 -3.95 5.18
C ARG A 591 -8.69 -3.53 6.66
N GLY A 592 -9.79 -2.84 7.01
CA GLY A 592 -10.11 -2.53 8.40
C GLY A 592 -10.85 -3.68 9.11
N SER A 593 -10.77 -3.72 10.45
CA SER A 593 -11.46 -4.73 11.25
C SER A 593 -12.97 -4.67 11.07
N SER A 594 -13.59 -5.83 10.87
CA SER A 594 -15.05 -5.97 10.75
C SER A 594 -15.84 -5.51 11.98
N ARG A 595 -15.19 -5.37 13.14
CA ARG A 595 -15.85 -4.96 14.39
C ARG A 595 -15.90 -3.45 14.57
N ALA A 596 -14.93 -2.67 14.06
CA ALA A 596 -14.91 -1.22 14.28
C ALA A 596 -13.93 -0.37 13.40
N GLY A 597 -13.02 -0.96 12.62
CA GLY A 597 -11.93 -0.19 11.98
C GLY A 597 -12.22 0.23 10.55
N GLY A 598 -11.89 1.48 10.20
CA GLY A 598 -11.92 1.98 8.82
C GLY A 598 -10.88 1.34 7.90
N GLY A 599 -11.21 1.21 6.62
CA GLY A 599 -10.28 0.74 5.59
C GLY A 599 -9.27 1.83 5.23
N GLY A 600 -8.03 1.44 4.94
CA GLY A 600 -7.00 2.39 4.50
C GLY A 600 -7.28 2.93 3.09
N GLY A 601 -6.86 4.15 2.78
CA GLY A 601 -6.92 4.68 1.41
C GLY A 601 -5.92 3.99 0.47
N GLY A 602 -6.25 3.86 -0.80
CA GLY A 602 -5.32 3.37 -1.81
C GLY A 602 -4.24 4.40 -2.16
N GLY A 603 -3.03 3.95 -2.50
CA GLY A 603 -1.80 4.73 -2.70
C GLY A 603 -1.66 5.42 -4.06
N ARG A 604 -0.43 5.68 -4.49
CA ARG A 604 -0.14 6.36 -5.76
C ARG A 604 0.78 5.55 -6.68
N ILE A 605 0.38 5.45 -7.95
CA ILE A 605 1.18 4.87 -9.03
C ILE A 605 1.46 5.96 -10.07
N ALA A 606 2.70 6.06 -10.53
CA ALA A 606 3.03 6.85 -11.72
C ALA A 606 3.88 6.03 -12.68
N VAL A 607 3.45 5.93 -13.94
CA VAL A 607 4.12 5.16 -14.98
C VAL A 607 4.49 6.03 -16.18
N TYR A 608 5.76 5.99 -16.51
CA TYR A 608 6.37 6.69 -17.64
C TYR A 608 6.92 5.67 -18.62
N TRP A 609 6.33 5.58 -19.81
CA TRP A 609 6.82 4.75 -20.90
C TRP A 609 6.97 5.57 -22.18
N SER A 610 7.99 5.25 -22.99
CA SER A 610 8.13 5.84 -24.32
C SER A 610 7.36 5.04 -25.39
N LYS A 611 7.20 3.73 -25.17
CA LYS A 611 6.54 2.81 -26.09
C LYS A 611 5.74 1.76 -25.32
N ARG A 612 4.46 1.58 -25.68
CA ARG A 612 3.61 0.48 -25.21
C ARG A 612 3.50 -0.55 -26.31
N LYS A 613 4.03 -1.76 -26.11
CA LYS A 613 4.00 -2.81 -27.14
C LYS A 613 2.74 -3.68 -27.00
N TRP A 614 2.58 -4.35 -25.87
CA TRP A 614 1.36 -5.09 -25.50
C TRP A 614 1.27 -5.14 -23.97
N TRP A 615 0.51 -4.21 -23.40
CA TRP A 615 0.27 -4.15 -21.96
C TRP A 615 -1.23 -4.36 -21.71
N PHE A 616 -1.57 -5.45 -21.05
CA PHE A 616 -2.93 -5.81 -20.62
C PHE A 616 -3.02 -5.99 -19.10
N GLY A 617 -1.96 -5.65 -18.38
CA GLY A 617 -1.90 -5.73 -16.94
C GLY A 617 -2.78 -4.70 -16.25
N GLN A 618 -2.94 -4.89 -14.93
CA GLN A 618 -3.86 -4.11 -14.11
C GLN A 618 -3.12 -3.17 -13.17
N PHE A 619 -3.68 -1.98 -12.97
CA PHE A 619 -3.28 -1.06 -11.91
C PHE A 619 -4.35 -1.08 -10.82
N LEU A 620 -4.00 -1.57 -9.63
CA LEU A 620 -4.94 -1.71 -8.52
C LEU A 620 -4.63 -0.66 -7.44
N THR A 621 -5.52 0.32 -7.32
CA THR A 621 -5.39 1.42 -6.36
C THR A 621 -6.60 1.60 -5.47
N HIS A 622 -7.52 0.64 -5.39
CA HIS A 622 -8.73 0.80 -4.59
C HIS A 622 -8.42 0.93 -3.09
N GLY A 623 -9.33 1.57 -2.36
CA GLY A 623 -9.26 1.62 -0.89
C GLY A 623 -9.48 0.25 -0.25
N GLY A 624 -9.16 0.18 1.04
CA GLY A 624 -9.41 -0.96 1.89
C GLY A 624 -10.88 -1.08 2.26
N ILE A 625 -11.36 -2.31 2.36
CA ILE A 625 -12.75 -2.60 2.73
C ILE A 625 -12.90 -2.59 4.25
N ALA A 626 -14.02 -2.04 4.73
CA ALA A 626 -14.52 -2.16 6.10
C ALA A 626 -16.05 -2.36 6.06
N SER A 627 -16.72 -2.38 7.22
CA SER A 627 -18.20 -2.32 7.25
C SER A 627 -18.72 -1.05 6.53
N ALA A 628 -19.99 -1.06 6.10
CA ALA A 628 -20.58 -0.15 5.09
C ALA A 628 -20.32 1.38 5.20
N THR A 629 -19.83 1.91 6.33
CA THR A 629 -19.54 3.34 6.51
C THR A 629 -18.04 3.70 6.51
N GLY A 630 -17.15 2.71 6.51
CA GLY A 630 -15.70 2.91 6.72
C GLY A 630 -14.81 2.53 5.54
N LEU A 631 -15.30 2.58 4.30
CA LEU A 631 -14.50 2.23 3.12
C LEU A 631 -13.38 3.25 2.88
N GLY A 632 -12.20 2.78 2.47
CA GLY A 632 -11.13 3.64 1.98
C GLY A 632 -11.44 4.16 0.57
N GLY A 633 -10.95 5.35 0.27
CA GLY A 633 -11.02 5.94 -1.06
C GLY A 633 -9.95 5.39 -1.98
N ALA A 634 -10.21 5.46 -3.27
CA ALA A 634 -9.26 5.06 -4.29
C ALA A 634 -8.01 5.94 -4.25
N GLY A 635 -6.88 5.32 -4.50
CA GLY A 635 -5.64 5.94 -4.90
C GLY A 635 -5.67 6.45 -6.33
N THR A 636 -4.50 6.76 -6.87
CA THR A 636 -4.37 7.40 -8.18
C THR A 636 -3.32 6.72 -9.04
N VAL A 637 -3.60 6.57 -10.34
CA VAL A 637 -2.64 6.13 -11.35
C VAL A 637 -2.42 7.26 -12.35
N TYR A 638 -1.18 7.73 -12.47
CA TYR A 638 -0.77 8.67 -13.51
C TYR A 638 -0.01 7.95 -14.61
N ILE A 639 -0.35 8.23 -15.87
CA ILE A 639 0.34 7.72 -17.06
C ILE A 639 0.84 8.90 -17.89
N GLN A 640 2.07 8.81 -18.40
CA GLN A 640 2.79 9.88 -19.12
C GLN A 640 2.01 10.64 -20.20
N ASN A 641 0.98 10.07 -20.82
CA ASN A 641 0.06 10.76 -21.74
C ASN A 641 -0.95 11.69 -21.05
N ARG A 642 -0.64 12.17 -19.83
CA ARG A 642 -1.51 13.05 -19.03
C ARG A 642 -2.87 12.41 -18.73
N THR A 643 -2.89 11.08 -18.59
CA THR A 643 -4.07 10.30 -18.19
C THR A 643 -4.00 10.05 -16.69
N LEU A 644 -5.09 10.38 -15.99
CA LEU A 644 -5.27 10.09 -14.57
C LEU A 644 -6.38 9.04 -14.43
N ILE A 645 -6.10 7.91 -13.77
CA ILE A 645 -7.08 6.86 -13.50
C ILE A 645 -7.32 6.77 -12.00
N ILE A 646 -8.59 6.76 -11.62
CA ILE A 646 -9.07 6.63 -10.26
C ILE A 646 -10.17 5.57 -10.27
N ASP A 647 -9.85 4.39 -9.75
CA ASP A 647 -10.75 3.23 -9.69
C ASP A 647 -10.83 2.72 -8.25
N ASN A 648 -12.05 2.65 -7.71
CA ASN A 648 -12.31 2.16 -6.35
C ASN A 648 -12.80 0.70 -6.31
N GLY A 649 -12.73 -0.05 -7.40
CA GLY A 649 -13.02 -1.49 -7.41
C GLY A 649 -14.47 -1.82 -7.04
N GLN A 650 -15.42 -0.99 -7.49
CA GLN A 650 -16.86 -1.11 -7.21
C GLN A 650 -17.25 -0.91 -5.73
N GLN A 651 -16.39 -0.27 -4.94
CA GLN A 651 -16.67 0.04 -3.53
C GLN A 651 -17.56 1.29 -3.42
N GLN A 652 -18.83 1.10 -3.04
CA GLN A 652 -19.82 2.16 -2.93
C GLN A 652 -19.81 2.85 -1.56
N LEU A 653 -19.65 4.17 -1.53
CA LEU A 653 -19.88 4.96 -0.32
C LEU A 653 -21.34 4.90 0.13
N ALA A 654 -21.58 4.98 1.43
CA ALA A 654 -22.94 5.06 1.97
C ALA A 654 -23.67 6.29 1.42
N ALA A 655 -25.00 6.21 1.26
CA ALA A 655 -25.79 7.32 0.72
C ALA A 655 -25.64 8.62 1.54
N SER A 656 -25.45 8.51 2.87
CA SER A 656 -25.15 9.64 3.76
C SER A 656 -23.80 10.30 3.50
N GLN A 657 -22.89 9.62 2.80
CA GLN A 657 -21.57 10.10 2.38
C GLN A 657 -21.53 10.30 0.86
N ALA A 658 -22.66 10.39 0.15
CA ALA A 658 -22.64 10.66 -1.29
C ALA A 658 -22.13 12.08 -1.58
N GLU A 659 -22.49 13.04 -0.73
CA GLU A 659 -22.05 14.43 -0.78
C GLU A 659 -21.06 14.76 0.34
N VAL A 660 -20.23 15.78 0.11
CA VAL A 660 -19.30 16.34 1.09
C VAL A 660 -20.08 17.30 1.99
N SER A 661 -20.00 17.12 3.30
CA SER A 661 -20.76 17.90 4.30
C SER A 661 -20.37 19.37 4.34
N GLY A 662 -19.13 19.70 4.01
CA GLY A 662 -18.60 21.06 3.97
C GLY A 662 -17.21 21.13 3.35
N TRP A 663 -16.81 22.32 2.91
CA TRP A 663 -15.53 22.54 2.22
C TRP A 663 -14.50 23.30 3.06
N ASP A 664 -14.66 23.28 4.39
CA ASP A 664 -13.69 23.81 5.34
C ASP A 664 -12.68 22.74 5.80
N THR A 665 -11.71 23.13 6.62
CA THR A 665 -10.66 22.22 7.09
C THR A 665 -11.18 21.14 8.03
N THR A 666 -12.29 21.37 8.73
CA THR A 666 -12.90 20.42 9.68
C THR A 666 -13.70 19.35 8.94
N SER A 667 -14.59 19.77 8.04
CA SER A 667 -15.39 18.91 7.17
C SER A 667 -14.50 18.12 6.21
N TYR A 668 -13.43 18.76 5.72
CA TYR A 668 -12.35 18.04 5.07
C TYR A 668 -11.86 16.96 6.03
N LYS A 669 -11.34 17.24 7.23
CA LYS A 669 -10.84 16.20 8.17
C LYS A 669 -11.81 15.02 8.44
N GLU A 670 -13.11 15.26 8.39
CA GLU A 670 -14.15 14.23 8.57
C GLU A 670 -14.47 13.42 7.32
N ASP A 671 -14.27 13.95 6.09
CA ASP A 671 -14.60 13.21 4.87
C ASP A 671 -13.69 11.97 4.69
N GLY A 672 -14.29 10.80 4.48
CA GLY A 672 -13.59 9.54 4.28
C GLY A 672 -14.02 8.87 2.98
N GLY A 673 -13.23 7.91 2.50
CA GLY A 673 -13.64 7.08 1.37
C GLY A 673 -13.57 7.74 -0.02
N ARG A 674 -13.06 8.98 -0.13
CA ARG A 674 -12.84 9.69 -1.40
C ARG A 674 -11.37 9.84 -1.76
N THR A 675 -11.12 10.08 -3.03
CA THR A 675 -9.82 10.54 -3.55
C THR A 675 -9.79 12.06 -3.49
N TRP A 676 -8.81 12.61 -2.78
CA TRP A 676 -8.60 14.05 -2.71
C TRP A 676 -7.35 14.43 -3.49
N ILE A 677 -7.52 15.27 -4.52
CA ILE A 677 -6.42 15.85 -5.28
C ILE A 677 -5.95 17.08 -4.52
N SER A 678 -4.73 17.02 -4.00
CA SER A 678 -4.08 18.07 -3.20
C SER A 678 -2.86 18.69 -3.88
N ASP A 679 -2.53 18.25 -5.10
CA ASP A 679 -1.37 18.72 -5.84
C ASP A 679 -1.78 19.97 -6.64
N ASP A 680 -1.13 21.10 -6.39
CA ASP A 680 -1.35 22.37 -7.10
C ASP A 680 -0.69 22.39 -8.49
N THR A 681 0.11 21.37 -8.79
CA THR A 681 0.81 21.23 -10.07
C THR A 681 0.02 20.47 -11.12
N THR A 682 -1.30 20.22 -10.94
CA THR A 682 -2.04 19.54 -12.01
C THR A 682 -2.09 20.42 -13.26
N GLY A 683 -1.17 20.15 -14.19
CA GLY A 683 -1.25 20.65 -15.54
C GLY A 683 -2.54 20.18 -16.20
N GLN A 684 -2.78 20.66 -17.41
CA GLN A 684 -3.90 20.19 -18.22
C GLN A 684 -3.79 18.67 -18.45
N LEU A 685 -4.71 17.91 -17.88
CA LEU A 685 -4.85 16.48 -18.13
C LEU A 685 -5.55 16.26 -19.47
N GLU A 686 -5.19 15.20 -20.18
CA GLU A 686 -5.85 14.82 -21.42
C GLU A 686 -7.13 14.06 -21.11
N GLU A 687 -7.03 13.08 -20.21
CA GLU A 687 -8.13 12.23 -19.80
C GLU A 687 -8.13 12.02 -18.28
N ILE A 688 -9.32 12.07 -17.68
CA ILE A 688 -9.53 11.66 -16.28
C ILE A 688 -10.54 10.52 -16.27
N HIS A 689 -10.09 9.33 -15.86
CA HIS A 689 -10.90 8.13 -15.76
C HIS A 689 -11.38 7.99 -14.30
N ILE A 690 -12.69 8.04 -14.08
CA ILE A 690 -13.30 7.86 -12.76
C ILE A 690 -14.22 6.64 -12.83
N LEU A 691 -13.75 5.54 -12.25
CA LEU A 691 -14.29 4.19 -12.44
C LEU A 691 -14.63 3.54 -11.10
N GLY A 692 -15.43 2.48 -11.13
CA GLY A 692 -15.58 1.59 -9.99
C GLY A 692 -16.12 2.27 -8.73
N ARG A 693 -17.07 3.20 -8.89
CA ARG A 693 -17.69 4.00 -7.83
C ARG A 693 -16.72 4.92 -7.09
N ALA A 694 -15.62 5.30 -7.73
CA ALA A 694 -14.71 6.30 -7.19
C ALA A 694 -15.37 7.67 -7.06
N HIS A 695 -15.08 8.35 -5.95
CA HIS A 695 -15.46 9.75 -5.72
C HIS A 695 -14.19 10.59 -5.69
N VAL A 696 -14.16 11.66 -6.49
CA VAL A 696 -12.98 12.52 -6.63
C VAL A 696 -13.35 13.95 -6.26
N ALA A 697 -12.56 14.54 -5.36
CA ALA A 697 -12.71 15.93 -4.92
C ALA A 697 -11.37 16.66 -4.96
N LEU A 698 -11.42 17.98 -5.13
CA LEU A 698 -10.26 18.86 -5.06
C LEU A 698 -10.12 19.40 -3.63
N SER A 699 -8.91 19.30 -3.07
CA SER A 699 -8.59 19.74 -1.72
C SER A 699 -8.93 21.22 -1.48
N PRO A 700 -9.53 21.59 -0.33
CA PRO A 700 -9.75 22.98 0.04
C PRO A 700 -8.45 23.73 0.39
N GLN A 701 -7.33 23.02 0.52
CA GLN A 701 -6.01 23.61 0.78
C GLN A 701 -5.32 24.12 -0.50
N LEU A 702 -5.86 23.82 -1.68
CA LEU A 702 -5.40 24.41 -2.95
C LEU A 702 -5.69 25.92 -2.95
N ALA A 703 -4.84 26.70 -3.62
CA ALA A 703 -5.08 28.14 -3.77
C ALA A 703 -6.46 28.40 -4.39
N SER A 704 -7.17 29.41 -3.87
CA SER A 704 -8.45 29.84 -4.45
C SER A 704 -8.23 30.20 -5.93
N ASN A 705 -9.09 29.67 -6.82
CA ASN A 705 -8.95 29.64 -8.28
C ASN A 705 -8.16 28.47 -8.88
N PHE A 706 -7.99 27.35 -8.18
CA PHE A 706 -7.48 26.14 -8.84
C PHE A 706 -8.46 25.58 -9.88
N GLY A 707 -7.94 25.27 -11.06
CA GLY A 707 -8.70 24.82 -12.22
C GLY A 707 -8.34 23.40 -12.64
N LEU A 708 -9.20 22.41 -12.37
CA LEU A 708 -9.02 21.07 -12.92
C LEU A 708 -9.38 21.10 -14.41
N ARG A 709 -8.37 21.04 -15.28
CA ARG A 709 -8.56 21.06 -16.73
C ARG A 709 -8.34 19.65 -17.27
N ALA A 710 -9.37 19.10 -17.90
CA ALA A 710 -9.31 17.83 -18.59
C ALA A 710 -9.77 18.00 -20.04
N GLY A 711 -9.15 17.31 -20.98
CA GLY A 711 -9.72 17.12 -22.31
C GLY A 711 -11.07 16.40 -22.20
N THR A 712 -11.07 15.22 -21.60
CA THR A 712 -12.31 14.46 -21.35
C THR A 712 -12.34 13.77 -19.99
N PHE A 713 -13.55 13.45 -19.53
CA PHE A 713 -13.81 12.59 -18.39
C PHE A 713 -14.38 11.26 -18.90
N VAL A 714 -13.65 10.18 -18.63
CA VAL A 714 -14.03 8.81 -18.98
C VAL A 714 -14.56 8.13 -17.72
N GLY A 715 -15.63 7.35 -17.85
CA GLY A 715 -16.25 6.71 -16.70
C GLY A 715 -17.09 5.50 -17.09
N ASP A 716 -17.50 4.75 -16.09
CA ASP A 716 -18.43 3.61 -16.20
C ASP A 716 -19.84 3.98 -15.70
N ARG A 717 -20.16 5.29 -15.63
CA ARG A 717 -21.38 5.89 -15.05
C ARG A 717 -21.53 5.71 -13.54
N THR A 718 -20.54 5.12 -12.86
CA THR A 718 -20.60 4.91 -11.41
C THR A 718 -19.76 5.92 -10.62
N GLY A 719 -18.73 6.49 -11.24
CA GLY A 719 -17.85 7.49 -10.64
C GLY A 719 -18.52 8.85 -10.43
N VAL A 720 -18.01 9.63 -9.47
CA VAL A 720 -18.51 10.98 -9.16
C VAL A 720 -17.36 11.98 -9.06
N VAL A 721 -17.49 13.11 -9.75
CA VAL A 721 -16.61 14.27 -9.60
C VAL A 721 -17.29 15.37 -8.79
N HIS A 722 -16.59 15.88 -7.78
CA HIS A 722 -17.06 16.93 -6.89
C HIS A 722 -16.28 18.23 -7.13
N ILE A 723 -17.00 19.33 -7.33
CA ILE A 723 -16.42 20.66 -7.61
C ILE A 723 -16.85 21.60 -6.50
N GLY A 724 -15.90 21.92 -5.62
CA GLY A 724 -16.14 22.72 -4.41
C GLY A 724 -16.11 24.23 -4.63
N PRO A 725 -16.36 25.01 -3.56
CA PRO A 725 -16.33 26.47 -3.56
C PRO A 725 -14.98 27.04 -4.06
N GLY A 726 -15.03 28.02 -4.97
CA GLY A 726 -13.83 28.70 -5.49
C GLY A 726 -12.97 27.85 -6.44
N GLN A 727 -13.41 26.63 -6.74
CA GLN A 727 -12.76 25.71 -7.66
C GLN A 727 -13.50 25.71 -8.99
N HIS A 728 -12.75 25.52 -10.07
CA HIS A 728 -13.35 25.34 -11.39
C HIS A 728 -12.88 24.06 -12.06
N ALA A 729 -13.78 23.36 -12.73
CA ALA A 729 -13.45 22.25 -13.63
C ALA A 729 -13.77 22.66 -15.07
N VAL A 730 -12.86 22.39 -16.00
CA VAL A 730 -13.03 22.71 -17.42
C VAL A 730 -12.94 21.43 -18.22
N VAL A 731 -13.99 21.16 -18.99
CA VAL A 731 -14.05 20.03 -19.94
C VAL A 731 -13.83 20.58 -21.35
N GLN A 732 -12.72 20.20 -21.97
CA GLN A 732 -12.35 20.63 -23.33
C GLN A 732 -12.58 19.50 -24.31
N HIS A 733 -13.84 19.32 -24.69
CA HIS A 733 -14.28 18.17 -25.49
C HIS A 733 -13.69 18.20 -26.92
N ALA A 734 -13.20 17.05 -27.37
CA ALA A 734 -13.06 16.73 -28.79
C ALA A 734 -14.36 16.04 -29.22
N ASP A 735 -14.93 16.45 -30.35
CA ASP A 735 -16.13 15.84 -30.91
C ASP A 735 -15.99 14.29 -30.92
N ASP A 736 -17.05 13.57 -30.50
CA ASP A 736 -17.21 12.10 -30.50
C ASP A 736 -16.89 11.28 -29.20
N LEU A 737 -16.42 11.87 -28.09
CA LEU A 737 -16.12 11.11 -26.85
C LEU A 737 -17.21 11.23 -25.76
N GLU A 738 -17.72 10.13 -25.22
CA GLU A 738 -18.79 10.15 -24.19
C GLU A 738 -18.30 10.66 -22.82
N PHE A 739 -19.02 11.62 -22.21
CA PHE A 739 -18.82 12.05 -20.82
C PHE A 739 -19.66 11.16 -19.88
N LEU A 740 -19.01 10.22 -19.21
CA LEU A 740 -19.67 9.11 -18.48
C LEU A 740 -19.46 9.15 -16.96
N VAL A 741 -19.37 10.34 -16.38
CA VAL A 741 -19.11 10.55 -14.95
C VAL A 741 -20.23 11.37 -14.33
N ASN A 742 -20.66 11.02 -13.12
CA ASN A 742 -21.64 11.83 -12.37
C ASN A 742 -20.98 13.08 -11.81
N VAL A 743 -21.71 14.18 -11.71
CA VAL A 743 -21.15 15.48 -11.33
C VAL A 743 -21.94 16.08 -10.18
N ILE A 744 -21.23 16.62 -9.18
CA ILE A 744 -21.82 17.50 -8.17
C ILE A 744 -21.03 18.81 -8.13
N VAL A 745 -21.71 19.90 -8.51
CA VAL A 745 -21.18 21.26 -8.42
C VAL A 745 -21.74 21.90 -7.16
N TYR A 746 -20.89 22.12 -6.15
CA TYR A 746 -21.26 22.76 -4.89
C TYR A 746 -21.37 24.28 -5.06
N GLU A 747 -21.95 24.96 -4.07
CA GLU A 747 -22.06 26.42 -4.04
C GLU A 747 -20.70 27.09 -4.27
N ASN A 748 -20.67 28.16 -5.07
CA ASN A 748 -19.45 28.84 -5.53
C ASN A 748 -18.43 27.99 -6.31
N GLY A 749 -18.72 26.71 -6.59
CA GLY A 749 -17.97 25.89 -7.54
C GLY A 749 -18.42 26.17 -8.98
N THR A 750 -17.54 25.95 -9.95
CA THR A 750 -17.86 26.17 -11.37
C THR A 750 -17.47 25.00 -12.26
N LEU A 751 -18.40 24.46 -13.05
CA LEU A 751 -18.11 23.49 -14.10
C LEU A 751 -18.30 24.15 -15.48
N PHE A 752 -17.26 24.22 -16.31
CA PHE A 752 -17.37 24.64 -17.69
C PHE A 752 -17.50 23.43 -18.61
N LEU A 753 -18.64 23.34 -19.28
CA LEU A 753 -18.92 22.37 -20.32
C LEU A 753 -18.69 22.98 -21.71
N PRO A 754 -18.53 22.16 -22.76
CA PRO A 754 -18.53 22.62 -24.14
C PRO A 754 -19.81 23.38 -24.51
N LYS A 755 -19.75 24.17 -25.58
CA LYS A 755 -20.89 24.99 -26.04
C LYS A 755 -22.15 24.15 -26.28
N SER A 756 -21.99 22.96 -26.87
CA SER A 756 -23.04 21.96 -26.97
C SER A 756 -22.60 20.73 -26.18
N PHE A 757 -23.43 20.30 -25.23
CA PHE A 757 -23.15 19.14 -24.40
C PHE A 757 -24.37 18.24 -24.31
N MET A 758 -24.15 16.94 -24.39
CA MET A 758 -25.17 15.92 -24.20
C MET A 758 -24.74 14.99 -23.06
N CYS A 759 -25.61 14.78 -22.09
CA CYS A 759 -25.41 13.78 -21.05
C CYS A 759 -26.25 12.53 -21.32
N VAL A 760 -25.72 11.35 -21.01
CA VAL A 760 -26.39 10.05 -21.20
C VAL A 760 -26.07 9.15 -20.01
N GLY A 761 -27.09 8.64 -19.34
CA GLY A 761 -26.95 7.65 -18.25
C GLY A 761 -26.19 8.13 -17.01
N ILE A 762 -26.10 9.46 -16.79
CA ILE A 762 -25.38 10.07 -15.65
C ILE A 762 -26.26 11.06 -14.90
N THR A 763 -25.85 11.39 -13.68
CA THR A 763 -26.48 12.43 -12.87
C THR A 763 -25.60 13.69 -12.81
N ILE A 764 -26.20 14.87 -13.04
CA ILE A 764 -25.56 16.17 -12.88
C ILE A 764 -26.34 16.98 -11.84
N THR A 765 -25.69 17.30 -10.73
CA THR A 765 -26.27 18.08 -9.62
C THR A 765 -25.62 19.46 -9.57
N VAL A 766 -26.41 20.53 -9.65
CA VAL A 766 -25.92 21.91 -9.73
C VAL A 766 -26.42 22.75 -8.56
N LYS A 767 -25.52 23.09 -7.62
CA LYS A 767 -25.68 24.08 -6.54
C LYS A 767 -24.81 25.32 -6.75
N GLY A 768 -23.78 25.22 -7.60
CA GLY A 768 -22.91 26.32 -8.00
C GLY A 768 -23.19 26.82 -9.42
N THR A 769 -22.13 27.18 -10.15
CA THR A 769 -22.23 27.65 -11.53
C THR A 769 -21.98 26.52 -12.52
N LEU A 770 -22.92 26.28 -13.44
CA LEU A 770 -22.70 25.43 -14.61
C LEU A 770 -22.52 26.34 -15.84
N GLY A 771 -21.35 26.28 -16.45
CA GLY A 771 -21.01 26.94 -17.70
C GLY A 771 -21.47 26.11 -18.89
N ALA A 772 -22.71 26.31 -19.34
CA ALA A 772 -23.30 25.60 -20.48
C ALA A 772 -24.09 26.58 -21.36
N HIS A 773 -24.03 26.39 -22.68
CA HIS A 773 -24.80 27.21 -23.63
C HIS A 773 -26.00 26.42 -24.19
N SER A 774 -25.75 25.21 -24.69
CA SER A 774 -26.78 24.28 -25.15
C SER A 774 -26.63 22.93 -24.48
N LEU A 775 -27.67 22.46 -23.80
CA LEU A 775 -27.68 21.20 -23.04
C LEU A 775 -28.74 20.26 -23.61
N THR A 776 -28.33 19.03 -23.90
CA THR A 776 -29.23 17.90 -24.20
C THR A 776 -29.19 16.88 -23.07
N VAL A 777 -30.32 16.69 -22.41
CA VAL A 777 -30.51 15.67 -21.36
C VAL A 777 -31.01 14.41 -22.04
N GLY A 778 -30.09 13.48 -22.32
CA GLY A 778 -30.32 12.25 -23.07
C GLY A 778 -30.87 11.09 -22.24
N ASP A 779 -30.88 9.91 -22.85
CA ASP A 779 -31.36 8.66 -22.26
C ASP A 779 -30.72 8.37 -20.89
N GLY A 780 -31.56 8.17 -19.88
CA GLY A 780 -31.16 7.88 -18.50
C GLY A 780 -30.38 9.00 -17.79
N CYS A 781 -30.20 10.18 -18.41
CA CYS A 781 -29.55 11.31 -17.76
C CYS A 781 -30.51 12.06 -16.84
N LYS A 782 -30.03 12.41 -15.64
CA LYS A 782 -30.78 13.21 -14.65
C LYS A 782 -30.04 14.49 -14.32
N VAL A 783 -30.72 15.62 -14.41
CA VAL A 783 -30.17 16.93 -14.05
C VAL A 783 -30.97 17.52 -12.89
N TYR A 784 -30.28 17.70 -11.77
CA TYR A 784 -30.82 18.33 -10.57
C TYR A 784 -30.33 19.76 -10.45
N LEU A 785 -31.27 20.70 -10.40
CA LEU A 785 -31.01 22.13 -10.35
C LEU A 785 -31.42 22.68 -8.97
N GLY A 786 -30.46 23.23 -8.22
CA GLY A 786 -30.65 23.75 -6.87
C GLY A 786 -31.04 25.22 -6.77
N PRO A 787 -31.43 25.70 -5.58
CA PRO A 787 -31.86 27.08 -5.39
C PRO A 787 -30.70 28.08 -5.42
N THR A 788 -29.47 27.64 -5.12
CA THR A 788 -28.26 28.48 -5.13
C THR A 788 -27.49 28.39 -6.45
N GLY A 789 -27.82 27.41 -7.30
CA GLY A 789 -27.12 27.20 -8.56
C GLY A 789 -27.55 28.16 -9.67
N THR A 790 -26.71 28.27 -10.70
CA THR A 790 -26.97 29.15 -11.84
C THR A 790 -26.27 28.66 -13.11
N ILE A 791 -26.71 29.14 -14.28
CA ILE A 791 -25.97 28.97 -15.54
C ILE A 791 -25.22 30.25 -15.89
N ARG A 792 -23.97 30.11 -16.32
CA ARG A 792 -23.17 31.22 -16.85
C ARG A 792 -22.72 30.93 -18.27
N SER A 793 -22.74 31.94 -19.13
CA SER A 793 -22.12 31.86 -20.46
C SER A 793 -21.27 33.11 -20.70
N THR A 794 -20.64 33.20 -21.88
CA THR A 794 -19.94 34.42 -22.32
C THR A 794 -20.87 35.63 -22.47
N GLU A 795 -22.19 35.40 -22.56
CA GLU A 795 -23.18 36.42 -22.89
C GLU A 795 -23.99 36.88 -21.67
N PHE A 796 -23.94 36.16 -20.55
CA PHE A 796 -24.69 36.52 -19.33
C PHE A 796 -24.05 35.99 -18.05
N THR A 797 -24.19 36.76 -16.98
CA THR A 797 -24.01 36.31 -15.59
C THR A 797 -25.36 35.85 -15.05
N GLY A 798 -25.42 34.63 -14.53
CA GLY A 798 -26.65 34.09 -13.99
C GLY A 798 -26.93 34.56 -12.56
N ASP A 799 -28.22 34.64 -12.22
CA ASP A 799 -28.68 34.90 -10.86
C ASP A 799 -28.87 33.54 -10.15
N PRO A 800 -28.60 33.43 -8.84
CA PRO A 800 -28.89 32.21 -8.08
C PRO A 800 -30.35 31.76 -8.25
N GLY A 801 -30.55 30.47 -8.50
CA GLY A 801 -31.85 29.85 -8.70
C GLY A 801 -32.43 30.00 -10.12
N ILE A 802 -31.72 30.70 -11.02
CA ILE A 802 -32.15 30.91 -12.42
C ILE A 802 -31.18 30.22 -13.38
N TYR A 803 -31.72 29.29 -14.18
CA TYR A 803 -30.96 28.48 -15.12
C TYR A 803 -31.23 28.92 -16.56
N ARG A 804 -30.25 29.60 -17.18
CA ARG A 804 -30.38 30.19 -18.52
C ARG A 804 -29.66 29.36 -19.59
N PHE A 805 -30.33 29.01 -20.67
CA PHE A 805 -29.76 28.28 -21.82
C PHE A 805 -30.07 29.00 -23.14
N ASP A 806 -29.26 28.83 -24.18
CA ASP A 806 -29.77 29.11 -25.54
C ASP A 806 -30.72 27.99 -25.95
N ARG A 807 -30.30 26.74 -25.77
CA ARG A 807 -31.12 25.56 -26.04
C ARG A 807 -31.07 24.57 -24.88
N LEU A 808 -32.24 24.19 -24.36
CA LEU A 808 -32.40 23.04 -23.49
C LEU A 808 -33.27 22.00 -24.19
N THR A 809 -32.73 20.81 -24.41
CA THR A 809 -33.48 19.67 -24.95
C THR A 809 -33.52 18.56 -23.91
N VAL A 810 -34.72 18.16 -23.49
CA VAL A 810 -34.94 16.98 -22.64
C VAL A 810 -35.42 15.86 -23.55
N ALA A 811 -34.50 14.96 -23.91
CA ALA A 811 -34.74 13.86 -24.82
C ALA A 811 -35.47 12.70 -24.12
N ALA A 812 -35.70 11.60 -24.83
CA ALA A 812 -36.35 10.41 -24.26
C ALA A 812 -35.61 9.90 -23.03
N ASP A 813 -36.36 9.63 -21.95
CA ASP A 813 -35.87 9.15 -20.65
C ASP A 813 -34.88 10.08 -19.93
N GLY A 814 -34.72 11.31 -20.45
CA GLY A 814 -34.02 12.40 -19.79
C GLY A 814 -34.91 13.11 -18.77
N GLU A 815 -34.34 13.50 -17.63
CA GLU A 815 -35.06 14.09 -16.51
C GLU A 815 -34.41 15.38 -16.04
N VAL A 816 -35.19 16.46 -15.92
CA VAL A 816 -34.76 17.72 -15.30
C VAL A 816 -35.69 18.06 -14.15
N THR A 817 -35.12 18.20 -12.96
CA THR A 817 -35.89 18.47 -11.75
C THR A 817 -35.10 19.27 -10.71
N HIS A 818 -35.76 19.61 -9.61
CA HIS A 818 -35.13 20.26 -8.46
C HIS A 818 -34.28 19.26 -7.65
N LEU A 819 -33.39 19.75 -6.80
CA LEU A 819 -32.63 18.90 -5.86
C LEU A 819 -33.53 17.98 -5.02
N PRO A 820 -33.23 16.67 -4.94
CA PRO A 820 -33.96 15.73 -4.09
C PRO A 820 -33.67 16.01 -2.60
N GLY A 821 -34.70 15.87 -1.76
CA GLY A 821 -34.58 16.07 -0.30
C GLY A 821 -34.51 17.53 0.15
N ALA A 822 -34.57 18.50 -0.77
CA ALA A 822 -34.76 19.89 -0.42
C ALA A 822 -36.12 20.12 0.26
N ASP A 823 -36.19 21.12 1.13
CA ASP A 823 -37.43 21.54 1.77
C ASP A 823 -38.50 21.70 0.66
N PRO A 824 -39.67 21.04 0.78
CA PRO A 824 -40.74 21.15 -0.20
C PRO A 824 -41.10 22.62 -0.55
N THR A 825 -40.92 23.55 0.39
CA THR A 825 -41.15 24.99 0.18
C THR A 825 -40.09 25.69 -0.69
N GLU A 826 -38.92 25.06 -0.86
CA GLU A 826 -37.79 25.56 -1.65
C GLU A 826 -37.68 24.90 -3.03
N GLN A 827 -38.61 24.02 -3.42
CA GLN A 827 -38.59 23.27 -4.69
C GLN A 827 -39.04 24.09 -5.90
N ASN A 828 -38.41 25.25 -6.09
CA ASN A 828 -38.66 26.17 -7.20
C ASN A 828 -37.66 25.91 -8.33
N LEU A 829 -38.16 25.54 -9.51
CA LEU A 829 -37.37 25.35 -10.71
C LEU A 829 -37.62 26.51 -11.67
N THR A 830 -36.62 27.38 -11.87
CA THR A 830 -36.70 28.48 -12.84
C THR A 830 -35.73 28.27 -13.99
N VAL A 831 -36.26 28.02 -15.19
CA VAL A 831 -35.47 27.84 -16.42
C VAL A 831 -35.85 28.90 -17.44
N ILE A 832 -34.85 29.53 -18.04
CA ILE A 832 -35.01 30.47 -19.15
C ILE A 832 -34.23 29.92 -20.33
N ALA A 833 -34.88 29.73 -21.48
CA ALA A 833 -34.20 29.24 -22.68
C ALA A 833 -34.65 29.98 -23.93
N ASN A 834 -33.78 30.24 -24.91
CA ASN A 834 -34.27 30.72 -26.20
C ASN A 834 -35.14 29.62 -26.87
N THR A 835 -34.65 28.37 -26.86
CA THR A 835 -35.40 27.18 -27.29
C THR A 835 -35.47 26.13 -26.18
N LEU A 836 -36.68 25.72 -25.79
CA LEU A 836 -36.93 24.64 -24.84
C LEU A 836 -37.70 23.49 -25.53
N GLU A 837 -37.10 22.31 -25.62
CA GLU A 837 -37.73 21.15 -26.24
C GLU A 837 -37.81 19.98 -25.24
N VAL A 838 -39.01 19.49 -24.98
CA VAL A 838 -39.26 18.26 -24.22
C VAL A 838 -39.72 17.22 -25.23
N LYS A 839 -38.84 16.30 -25.61
CA LYS A 839 -39.14 15.21 -26.56
C LYS A 839 -39.99 14.13 -25.89
N GLY A 840 -40.48 13.17 -26.69
CA GLY A 840 -41.24 12.04 -26.16
C GLY A 840 -40.50 11.27 -25.07
N ARG A 841 -41.19 11.02 -23.96
CA ARG A 841 -40.65 10.47 -22.70
C ARG A 841 -39.64 11.34 -21.94
N GLY A 842 -39.29 12.52 -22.44
CA GLY A 842 -38.55 13.52 -21.68
C GLY A 842 -39.43 14.11 -20.58
N HIS A 843 -38.86 14.40 -19.41
CA HIS A 843 -39.61 14.81 -18.23
C HIS A 843 -38.97 16.00 -17.51
N ILE A 844 -39.71 17.11 -17.42
CA ILE A 844 -39.39 18.23 -16.55
C ILE A 844 -40.41 18.23 -15.40
N HIS A 845 -39.95 18.22 -14.15
CA HIS A 845 -40.87 18.25 -13.01
C HIS A 845 -40.27 18.92 -11.77
N ALA A 846 -41.12 19.62 -11.02
CA ALA A 846 -40.84 20.22 -9.72
C ALA A 846 -42.17 20.68 -9.10
N VAL A 847 -42.19 21.03 -7.82
CA VAL A 847 -43.42 21.51 -7.17
C VAL A 847 -43.80 22.91 -7.67
N HIS A 848 -42.83 23.79 -7.90
CA HIS A 848 -43.07 25.06 -8.60
C HIS A 848 -42.16 25.16 -9.83
N ILE A 849 -42.76 25.26 -11.00
CA ILE A 849 -42.06 25.33 -12.29
C ILE A 849 -42.29 26.71 -12.89
N ASN A 850 -41.21 27.43 -13.19
CA ASN A 850 -41.21 28.68 -13.95
C ASN A 850 -40.35 28.48 -15.20
N LEU A 851 -40.98 28.31 -16.37
CA LEU A 851 -40.29 28.16 -17.65
C LEU A 851 -40.54 29.39 -18.51
N THR A 852 -39.46 30.06 -18.93
CA THR A 852 -39.52 31.18 -19.87
C THR A 852 -38.79 30.79 -21.15
N ALA A 853 -39.42 30.92 -22.31
CA ALA A 853 -38.75 30.68 -23.57
C ALA A 853 -39.20 31.56 -24.74
N ASN A 854 -38.40 31.64 -25.80
CA ASN A 854 -38.88 32.22 -27.05
C ASN A 854 -39.68 31.18 -27.86
N THR A 855 -39.16 29.95 -27.95
CA THR A 855 -39.87 28.79 -28.50
C THR A 855 -39.87 27.64 -27.50
N MET A 856 -41.05 27.07 -27.24
CA MET A 856 -41.20 25.88 -26.40
C MET A 856 -41.98 24.80 -27.15
N VAL A 857 -41.45 23.56 -27.14
CA VAL A 857 -42.10 22.38 -27.72
C VAL A 857 -42.18 21.29 -26.66
N VAL A 858 -43.38 20.80 -26.39
CA VAL A 858 -43.63 19.57 -25.63
C VAL A 858 -44.17 18.54 -26.62
N ASP A 859 -43.29 17.67 -27.10
CA ASP A 859 -43.58 16.66 -28.13
C ASP A 859 -44.51 15.56 -27.60
N ASP A 860 -45.02 14.71 -28.48
CA ASP A 860 -45.86 13.57 -28.09
C ASP A 860 -45.13 12.70 -27.05
N LEU A 861 -45.84 12.29 -26.00
CA LEU A 861 -45.32 11.62 -24.79
C LEU A 861 -44.34 12.44 -23.92
N GLY A 862 -43.97 13.66 -24.30
CA GLY A 862 -43.17 14.58 -23.48
C GLY A 862 -43.98 15.12 -22.30
N ARG A 863 -43.32 15.39 -21.16
CA ARG A 863 -44.00 15.72 -19.90
C ARG A 863 -43.39 16.93 -19.19
N VAL A 864 -44.24 17.89 -18.83
CA VAL A 864 -43.94 18.96 -17.87
C VAL A 864 -44.93 18.84 -16.72
N THR A 865 -44.49 18.41 -15.54
CA THR A 865 -45.41 18.05 -14.45
C THR A 865 -45.07 18.78 -13.16
N GLY A 866 -46.03 19.56 -12.68
CA GLY A 866 -46.05 20.10 -11.31
C GLY A 866 -46.76 19.18 -10.32
N ASP A 867 -46.88 17.89 -10.61
CA ASP A 867 -47.76 17.00 -9.85
C ASP A 867 -47.19 16.68 -8.46
N LEU A 868 -48.06 16.70 -7.44
CA LEU A 868 -47.82 16.20 -6.08
C LEU A 868 -46.80 17.00 -5.23
N HIS A 869 -47.21 17.40 -4.03
CA HIS A 869 -46.32 17.86 -2.96
C HIS A 869 -46.89 17.58 -1.56
N GLU A 870 -46.05 17.71 -0.53
CA GLU A 870 -46.43 17.46 0.87
C GLU A 870 -46.64 18.73 1.70
N ILE A 871 -46.44 19.91 1.10
CA ILE A 871 -46.64 21.21 1.75
C ILE A 871 -48.12 21.40 2.12
N SER A 872 -48.41 21.70 3.40
CA SER A 872 -49.75 22.01 3.89
C SER A 872 -50.31 23.33 3.35
N CYS A 873 -51.63 23.48 3.40
CA CYS A 873 -52.35 24.69 3.02
C CYS A 873 -53.00 25.38 4.22
N VAL A 874 -53.28 26.68 4.09
CA VAL A 874 -53.94 27.45 5.17
C VAL A 874 -55.45 27.19 5.23
N GLN A 875 -56.12 27.06 4.08
CA GLN A 875 -57.60 26.96 4.02
C GLN A 875 -58.13 25.79 3.16
N GLY A 876 -57.32 25.27 2.24
CA GLY A 876 -57.73 24.26 1.26
C GLY A 876 -57.50 22.80 1.66
N ASP A 877 -56.83 22.53 2.80
CA ASP A 877 -56.58 21.14 3.23
C ASP A 877 -57.89 20.41 3.56
N GLY A 878 -57.93 19.12 3.25
CA GLY A 878 -59.05 18.25 3.64
C GLY A 878 -59.03 17.97 5.15
N VAL A 879 -60.19 17.68 5.71
CA VAL A 879 -60.36 17.45 7.15
C VAL A 879 -60.23 15.96 7.49
N ALA A 880 -59.38 15.62 8.44
CA ALA A 880 -59.11 14.25 8.84
C ALA A 880 -60.33 13.59 9.54
N SER A 881 -60.52 12.29 9.30
CA SER A 881 -61.48 11.44 10.03
C SER A 881 -61.08 9.96 9.90
N THR A 882 -61.27 9.20 10.98
CA THR A 882 -61.03 7.74 11.02
C THR A 882 -62.18 6.93 10.41
N ALA A 883 -63.29 7.60 10.07
CA ALA A 883 -64.48 7.03 9.45
C ALA A 883 -64.67 7.48 7.98
N GLY A 884 -63.67 8.13 7.39
CA GLY A 884 -63.69 8.67 6.02
C GLY A 884 -63.48 10.18 6.03
N ALA A 885 -62.27 10.63 5.69
CA ALA A 885 -61.84 12.03 5.66
C ALA A 885 -62.31 12.75 4.39
N SER A 886 -62.37 14.08 4.40
CA SER A 886 -62.76 14.88 3.23
C SER A 886 -61.59 15.18 2.31
N GLY A 887 -61.90 15.47 1.04
CA GLY A 887 -60.95 15.90 0.04
C GLY A 887 -60.54 17.36 0.19
N ALA A 888 -59.41 17.71 -0.44
CA ALA A 888 -58.89 19.06 -0.47
C ALA A 888 -59.61 19.95 -1.49
N GLY A 889 -59.63 21.26 -1.23
CA GLY A 889 -60.14 22.30 -2.12
C GLY A 889 -59.02 23.04 -2.84
N HIS A 890 -59.34 23.54 -4.04
CA HIS A 890 -58.60 24.52 -4.85
C HIS A 890 -59.51 24.78 -6.07
N GLY A 891 -59.76 26.02 -6.50
CA GLY A 891 -60.75 26.26 -7.58
C GLY A 891 -62.21 26.12 -7.13
N GLY A 892 -62.56 24.94 -6.65
CA GLY A 892 -63.79 24.60 -5.94
C GLY A 892 -63.50 23.91 -4.60
N ARG A 893 -64.55 23.41 -3.94
CA ARG A 893 -64.44 22.66 -2.68
C ARG A 893 -64.09 21.20 -2.89
N GLY A 894 -63.43 20.61 -1.90
CA GLY A 894 -63.22 19.16 -1.86
C GLY A 894 -64.55 18.41 -1.71
N GLY A 895 -64.52 17.11 -2.02
CA GLY A 895 -65.61 16.19 -1.76
C GLY A 895 -65.66 15.78 -0.28
N GLN A 896 -66.85 15.43 0.21
CA GLN A 896 -67.10 14.92 1.55
C GLN A 896 -66.68 13.45 1.66
N GLY A 897 -66.16 13.07 2.83
CA GLY A 897 -65.92 11.68 3.19
C GLY A 897 -67.08 11.12 4.01
N SER A 898 -67.20 9.79 4.10
CA SER A 898 -68.30 9.12 4.81
C SER A 898 -68.40 9.44 6.30
N GLY A 899 -67.30 9.91 6.90
CA GLY A 899 -67.22 10.31 8.31
C GLY A 899 -66.81 11.77 8.51
N GLN A 900 -66.84 12.59 7.46
CA GLN A 900 -66.44 14.00 7.52
C GLN A 900 -67.15 14.83 6.43
N LEU A 901 -68.10 15.65 6.87
CA LEU A 901 -68.90 16.52 6.00
C LEU A 901 -68.23 17.86 5.70
N THR A 902 -67.26 18.30 6.52
CA THR A 902 -66.53 19.55 6.26
C THR A 902 -65.42 19.30 5.24
N THR A 903 -65.38 20.11 4.18
CA THR A 903 -64.48 19.95 3.03
C THR A 903 -63.44 21.05 2.95
N GLY A 904 -62.33 20.79 2.24
CA GLY A 904 -61.33 21.81 1.96
C GLY A 904 -61.93 22.98 1.17
N ALA A 905 -61.61 24.22 1.58
CA ALA A 905 -62.20 25.43 1.02
C ALA A 905 -61.64 25.74 -0.39
N PRO A 906 -62.40 26.47 -1.23
CA PRO A 906 -61.88 26.95 -2.50
C PRO A 906 -60.92 28.12 -2.27
N HIS A 907 -59.81 28.14 -3.00
CA HIS A 907 -58.83 29.24 -3.00
C HIS A 907 -58.21 29.39 -4.40
N GLY A 908 -57.19 30.23 -4.57
CA GLY A 908 -56.56 30.49 -5.87
C GLY A 908 -57.21 31.59 -6.69
N HIS A 909 -56.38 32.32 -7.44
CA HIS A 909 -56.83 33.36 -8.36
C HIS A 909 -57.21 32.78 -9.73
N LEU A 910 -58.33 33.22 -10.31
CA LEU A 910 -58.85 32.71 -11.59
C LEU A 910 -57.97 33.11 -12.78
N PHE A 911 -57.62 34.39 -12.86
CA PHE A 911 -56.90 34.97 -14.00
C PHE A 911 -55.38 34.74 -13.89
N GLU A 912 -54.79 34.96 -12.72
CA GLU A 912 -53.37 34.67 -12.44
C GLU A 912 -53.18 33.53 -11.42
N PRO A 913 -53.47 32.26 -11.77
CA PRO A 913 -53.35 31.14 -10.86
C PRO A 913 -51.88 30.91 -10.49
N SER A 914 -51.54 31.11 -9.21
CA SER A 914 -50.18 31.02 -8.67
C SER A 914 -50.10 30.22 -7.37
N GLU A 915 -51.24 29.69 -6.91
CA GLU A 915 -51.34 28.92 -5.66
C GLU A 915 -51.25 27.42 -5.96
N ARG A 916 -50.58 26.68 -5.09
CA ARG A 916 -50.55 25.22 -5.10
C ARG A 916 -51.88 24.64 -4.65
N GLY A 917 -52.19 23.41 -5.07
CA GLY A 917 -53.21 22.57 -4.48
C GLY A 917 -52.86 22.14 -3.05
N CYS A 918 -53.78 21.43 -2.42
CA CYS A 918 -53.76 21.13 -1.00
C CYS A 918 -53.91 19.64 -0.74
N ARG A 919 -53.53 19.23 0.48
CA ARG A 919 -53.50 17.82 0.86
C ARG A 919 -54.89 17.36 1.30
N GLY A 920 -55.32 16.18 0.87
CA GLY A 920 -56.54 15.56 1.37
C GLY A 920 -56.47 15.22 2.87
N GLY A 921 -57.61 15.09 3.54
CA GLY A 921 -57.66 14.87 4.98
C GLY A 921 -57.19 13.46 5.38
N GLY A 922 -56.53 13.34 6.53
CA GLY A 922 -56.04 12.07 7.10
C GLY A 922 -54.53 11.87 6.97
N SER A 923 -53.98 10.92 7.75
CA SER A 923 -52.53 10.63 7.80
C SER A 923 -51.95 10.19 6.44
N SER A 924 -52.80 9.64 5.57
CA SER A 924 -52.45 9.15 4.23
C SER A 924 -53.29 9.85 3.14
N GLY A 925 -53.69 11.10 3.42
CA GLY A 925 -54.40 11.96 2.46
C GLY A 925 -53.55 12.28 1.25
N GLY A 926 -54.21 12.33 0.09
CA GLY A 926 -53.57 12.55 -1.21
C GLY A 926 -52.84 13.90 -1.25
N ARG A 927 -51.64 13.91 -1.84
CA ARG A 927 -50.81 15.10 -2.05
C ARG A 927 -51.45 16.07 -3.05
N GLY A 928 -51.32 17.38 -2.82
CA GLY A 928 -51.85 18.42 -3.71
C GLY A 928 -50.98 18.64 -4.95
N GLY A 929 -51.55 19.17 -6.03
CA GLY A 929 -50.79 19.58 -7.23
C GLY A 929 -50.00 20.88 -7.01
N GLY A 930 -48.88 21.04 -7.69
CA GLY A 930 -47.98 22.21 -7.61
C GLY A 930 -48.39 23.40 -8.48
N VAL A 931 -47.41 24.17 -8.95
CA VAL A 931 -47.63 25.33 -9.84
C VAL A 931 -46.77 25.19 -11.08
N VAL A 932 -47.36 25.37 -12.25
CA VAL A 932 -46.65 25.43 -13.53
C VAL A 932 -46.92 26.77 -14.20
N ARG A 933 -45.88 27.58 -14.35
CA ARG A 933 -45.91 28.87 -15.04
C ARG A 933 -45.04 28.83 -16.29
N LEU A 934 -45.66 29.06 -17.44
CA LEU A 934 -45.00 29.09 -18.75
C LEU A 934 -45.12 30.48 -19.36
N THR A 935 -44.00 31.11 -19.71
CA THR A 935 -43.95 32.38 -20.44
C THR A 935 -43.22 32.17 -21.76
N VAL A 936 -43.95 32.06 -22.87
CA VAL A 936 -43.39 31.71 -24.18
C VAL A 936 -43.58 32.85 -25.17
N HIS A 937 -42.56 33.68 -25.37
CA HIS A 937 -42.66 34.92 -26.15
C HIS A 937 -43.07 34.73 -27.61
N GLY A 938 -42.66 33.62 -28.24
CA GLY A 938 -42.98 33.28 -29.62
C GLY A 938 -44.01 32.16 -29.71
N ARG A 939 -43.53 30.92 -29.82
CA ARG A 939 -44.36 29.76 -30.15
C ARG A 939 -44.33 28.70 -29.06
N LEU A 940 -45.50 28.37 -28.53
CA LEU A 940 -45.74 27.21 -27.68
C LEU A 940 -46.43 26.10 -28.50
N GLN A 941 -45.75 24.97 -28.68
CA GLN A 941 -46.33 23.76 -29.26
C GLN A 941 -46.48 22.69 -28.17
N VAL A 942 -47.70 22.20 -27.96
CA VAL A 942 -48.01 21.17 -26.95
C VAL A 942 -48.71 20.01 -27.63
N ASP A 943 -47.96 18.93 -27.88
CA ASP A 943 -48.47 17.63 -28.34
C ASP A 943 -48.45 16.59 -27.21
N GLY A 944 -47.56 16.76 -26.22
CA GLY A 944 -47.48 15.95 -25.01
C GLY A 944 -48.36 16.43 -23.86
N HIS A 945 -47.80 16.37 -22.65
CA HIS A 945 -48.54 16.53 -21.41
C HIS A 945 -47.98 17.66 -20.51
N ILE A 946 -48.83 18.61 -20.12
CA ILE A 946 -48.57 19.57 -19.05
C ILE A 946 -49.57 19.33 -17.90
N SER A 947 -49.09 18.99 -16.69
CA SER A 947 -49.98 18.73 -15.53
C SER A 947 -49.59 19.49 -14.27
N SER A 948 -50.60 19.74 -13.43
CA SER A 948 -50.46 19.98 -11.99
C SER A 948 -51.61 19.28 -11.23
N ASN A 949 -51.57 17.95 -11.19
CA ASN A 949 -52.63 17.10 -10.65
C ASN A 949 -52.44 16.77 -9.16
N GLY A 950 -53.54 16.50 -8.47
CA GLY A 950 -53.55 15.97 -7.11
C GLY A 950 -53.52 14.43 -7.07
N GLN A 951 -53.00 13.86 -5.98
CA GLN A 951 -52.96 12.41 -5.75
C GLN A 951 -54.27 11.90 -5.16
N ALA A 952 -54.66 10.68 -5.53
CA ALA A 952 -55.73 9.97 -4.85
C ALA A 952 -55.39 9.69 -3.37
N GLY A 953 -56.41 9.71 -2.50
CA GLY A 953 -56.29 9.34 -1.09
C GLY A 953 -56.16 7.83 -0.89
N SER A 954 -55.51 7.41 0.20
CA SER A 954 -55.38 5.99 0.58
C SER A 954 -55.98 5.69 1.97
N GLY A 955 -56.44 4.45 2.18
CA GLY A 955 -57.14 4.05 3.40
C GLY A 955 -58.48 4.76 3.56
N THR A 956 -58.65 5.47 4.67
CA THR A 956 -59.85 6.29 4.94
C THR A 956 -59.63 7.77 4.60
N SER A 957 -58.58 8.10 3.86
CA SER A 957 -58.12 9.49 3.63
C SER A 957 -58.71 10.10 2.36
N GLY A 958 -58.84 11.43 2.33
CA GLY A 958 -59.34 12.18 1.17
C GLY A 958 -58.30 12.35 0.05
N GLY A 959 -58.76 12.66 -1.15
CA GLY A 959 -57.92 13.01 -2.30
C GLY A 959 -57.37 14.45 -2.22
N GLY A 960 -56.17 14.65 -2.77
CA GLY A 960 -55.54 15.98 -2.88
C GLY A 960 -56.11 16.79 -4.04
N SER A 961 -56.12 18.12 -3.94
CA SER A 961 -56.65 18.98 -5.01
C SER A 961 -55.63 19.20 -6.13
N GLY A 962 -56.12 19.48 -7.34
CA GLY A 962 -55.27 19.93 -8.45
C GLY A 962 -54.60 21.27 -8.12
N GLY A 963 -53.51 21.60 -8.80
CA GLY A 963 -52.73 22.82 -8.59
C GLY A 963 -53.06 23.95 -9.57
N SER A 964 -52.07 24.77 -9.90
CA SER A 964 -52.23 25.92 -10.81
C SER A 964 -51.38 25.76 -12.08
N VAL A 965 -51.95 26.09 -13.24
CA VAL A 965 -51.23 26.25 -14.50
C VAL A 965 -51.51 27.63 -15.07
N LEU A 966 -50.46 28.43 -15.30
CA LEU A 966 -50.54 29.74 -15.96
C LEU A 966 -49.64 29.74 -17.19
N ILE A 967 -50.20 30.02 -18.35
CA ILE A 967 -49.47 30.04 -19.62
C ILE A 967 -49.70 31.38 -20.33
N THR A 968 -48.62 32.02 -20.76
CA THR A 968 -48.65 33.21 -21.61
C THR A 968 -47.86 32.95 -22.88
N THR A 969 -48.46 33.14 -24.05
CA THR A 969 -47.76 32.94 -25.33
C THR A 969 -48.25 33.83 -26.47
N GLN A 970 -47.45 34.03 -27.52
CA GLN A 970 -47.92 34.70 -28.73
C GLN A 970 -48.71 33.73 -29.62
N LEU A 971 -48.17 32.55 -29.90
CA LEU A 971 -48.77 31.53 -30.76
C LEU A 971 -48.86 30.18 -30.02
N ILE A 972 -50.06 29.63 -29.91
CA ILE A 972 -50.30 28.27 -29.41
C ILE A 972 -50.69 27.30 -30.53
N GLN A 973 -50.14 26.07 -30.49
CA GLN A 973 -50.46 24.97 -31.42
C GLN A 973 -50.24 23.58 -30.81
N GLY A 974 -50.80 22.53 -31.43
CA GLY A 974 -50.61 21.12 -31.04
C GLY A 974 -51.90 20.42 -30.56
N TYR A 975 -51.78 19.14 -30.17
CA TYR A 975 -52.91 18.27 -29.81
C TYR A 975 -52.86 17.71 -28.38
N GLY A 976 -51.88 18.15 -27.59
CA GLY A 976 -51.58 17.63 -26.26
C GLY A 976 -52.54 18.10 -25.16
N LYS A 977 -52.28 17.66 -23.93
CA LYS A 977 -53.15 17.89 -22.77
C LYS A 977 -52.55 18.87 -21.78
N ILE A 978 -53.39 19.77 -21.27
CA ILE A 978 -53.05 20.69 -20.18
C ILE A 978 -54.07 20.45 -19.04
N GLN A 979 -53.62 19.97 -17.87
CA GLN A 979 -54.55 19.57 -16.81
C GLN A 979 -54.14 19.91 -15.38
N CYS A 980 -55.15 20.19 -14.54
CA CYS A 980 -55.06 20.39 -13.10
C CYS A 980 -56.16 19.57 -12.41
N VAL A 981 -56.12 18.25 -12.51
CA VAL A 981 -57.19 17.36 -12.02
C VAL A 981 -57.02 17.03 -10.54
N GLY A 982 -58.13 16.99 -9.81
CA GLY A 982 -58.17 16.56 -8.41
C GLY A 982 -58.02 15.05 -8.25
N GLY A 983 -57.43 14.61 -7.14
CA GLY A 983 -57.23 13.20 -6.82
C GLY A 983 -58.50 12.50 -6.33
N ASP A 984 -58.66 11.22 -6.68
CA ASP A 984 -59.82 10.42 -6.27
C ASP A 984 -59.87 10.18 -4.75
N GLY A 985 -61.09 10.00 -4.24
CA GLY A 985 -61.33 9.60 -2.85
C GLY A 985 -60.95 8.13 -2.60
N SER A 986 -60.52 7.81 -1.38
CA SER A 986 -60.16 6.44 -1.04
C SER A 986 -61.37 5.51 -0.84
N SER A 987 -61.14 4.20 -0.96
CA SER A 987 -62.19 3.18 -0.97
C SER A 987 -61.91 1.96 -0.10
N SER A 988 -61.42 2.14 1.13
CA SER A 988 -61.20 1.04 2.07
C SER A 988 -62.40 0.81 3.02
N SER A 989 -62.93 -0.41 3.06
CA SER A 989 -63.79 -0.96 4.13
C SER A 989 -64.89 -0.01 4.64
N ASP A 990 -65.90 0.27 3.80
CA ASP A 990 -67.08 1.12 4.06
C ASP A 990 -66.82 2.57 4.56
N ARG A 991 -65.54 2.98 4.60
CA ARG A 991 -65.08 4.28 5.11
C ARG A 991 -64.41 5.04 3.98
N TYR A 992 -65.24 5.66 3.15
CA TYR A 992 -64.82 6.30 1.92
C TYR A 992 -64.28 7.71 2.16
N GLY A 993 -63.10 8.01 1.61
CA GLY A 993 -62.55 9.36 1.62
C GLY A 993 -63.18 10.22 0.53
N GLY A 994 -63.39 11.50 0.78
CA GLY A 994 -63.85 12.46 -0.23
C GLY A 994 -62.79 12.76 -1.28
N ALA A 995 -63.21 13.05 -2.52
CA ALA A 995 -62.28 13.35 -3.61
C ALA A 995 -61.79 14.81 -3.61
N GLY A 996 -60.59 15.06 -4.11
CA GLY A 996 -60.03 16.42 -4.20
C GLY A 996 -60.63 17.24 -5.33
N ALA A 997 -60.71 18.55 -5.16
CA ALA A 997 -61.19 19.49 -6.18
C ALA A 997 -60.22 19.62 -7.37
N GLY A 998 -60.74 20.00 -8.53
CA GLY A 998 -59.92 20.37 -9.69
C GLY A 998 -59.30 21.76 -9.53
N GLY A 999 -58.07 21.95 -10.01
CA GLY A 999 -57.30 23.18 -9.85
C GLY A 999 -57.64 24.29 -10.85
N ARG A 1000 -56.70 25.22 -11.07
CA ARG A 1000 -56.93 26.39 -11.94
C ARG A 1000 -55.98 26.38 -13.14
N ILE A 1001 -56.53 26.67 -14.33
CA ILE A 1001 -55.78 26.83 -15.57
C ILE A 1001 -56.08 28.22 -16.14
N ALA A 1002 -55.05 28.99 -16.49
CA ALA A 1002 -55.19 30.23 -17.22
C ALA A 1002 -54.23 30.25 -18.43
N LEU A 1003 -54.74 30.60 -19.62
CA LEU A 1003 -53.97 30.70 -20.85
C LEU A 1003 -54.22 32.04 -21.54
N TYR A 1004 -53.16 32.82 -21.70
CA TYR A 1004 -53.13 34.09 -22.43
C TYR A 1004 -52.42 33.88 -23.76
N PHE A 1005 -53.11 34.10 -24.88
CA PHE A 1005 -52.55 33.87 -26.21
C PHE A 1005 -52.95 34.93 -27.24
N ALA A 1006 -52.04 35.32 -28.14
CA ALA A 1006 -52.33 36.31 -29.19
C ALA A 1006 -52.89 35.71 -30.48
N SER A 1007 -52.61 34.44 -30.75
CA SER A 1007 -53.14 33.70 -31.90
C SER A 1007 -53.20 32.22 -31.59
N ASN A 1008 -54.34 31.58 -31.86
CA ASN A 1008 -54.46 30.13 -31.93
C ASN A 1008 -54.63 29.75 -33.41
N LYS A 1009 -53.62 29.08 -33.99
CA LYS A 1009 -53.71 28.61 -35.38
C LYS A 1009 -54.21 27.16 -35.47
N THR A 1010 -53.70 26.27 -34.62
CA THR A 1010 -53.91 24.81 -34.74
C THR A 1010 -53.94 24.08 -33.40
N TYR A 1011 -54.06 24.78 -32.25
CA TYR A 1011 -54.22 24.06 -30.98
C TYR A 1011 -55.62 23.47 -30.87
N ALA A 1012 -55.68 22.14 -30.89
CA ALA A 1012 -56.90 21.34 -30.79
C ALA A 1012 -56.84 20.31 -29.65
N GLY A 1013 -55.93 20.52 -28.68
CA GLY A 1013 -55.78 19.69 -27.48
C GLY A 1013 -56.87 19.91 -26.41
N SER A 1014 -56.73 19.24 -25.27
CA SER A 1014 -57.71 19.31 -24.16
C SER A 1014 -57.19 20.12 -22.97
N PHE A 1015 -58.13 20.83 -22.33
CA PHE A 1015 -57.94 21.47 -21.03
C PHE A 1015 -58.82 20.77 -19.99
N ASP A 1016 -58.21 20.18 -18.97
CA ASP A 1016 -58.93 19.39 -17.97
C ASP A 1016 -58.67 19.90 -16.54
N ALA A 1017 -59.71 20.38 -15.87
CA ALA A 1017 -59.64 20.87 -14.49
C ALA A 1017 -60.79 20.33 -13.64
N PHE A 1018 -61.21 19.10 -13.87
CA PHE A 1018 -62.29 18.46 -13.09
C PHE A 1018 -61.79 17.93 -11.74
N GLY A 1019 -62.70 17.81 -10.76
CA GLY A 1019 -62.41 17.18 -9.48
C GLY A 1019 -62.29 15.66 -9.56
N GLY A 1020 -61.63 15.06 -8.58
CA GLY A 1020 -61.51 13.60 -8.46
C GLY A 1020 -62.86 12.92 -8.24
N ARG A 1021 -62.90 11.60 -8.43
CA ARG A 1021 -64.12 10.80 -8.30
C ARG A 1021 -64.30 10.25 -6.88
N GLY A 1022 -65.49 10.43 -6.32
CA GLY A 1022 -66.02 9.70 -5.18
C GLY A 1022 -66.47 8.30 -5.63
N LYS A 1023 -66.10 7.26 -4.91
CA LYS A 1023 -66.22 5.88 -5.42
C LYS A 1023 -67.60 5.24 -5.26
N ASN A 1024 -68.46 5.69 -4.33
CA ASN A 1024 -69.74 5.02 -4.04
C ASN A 1024 -70.93 5.98 -3.88
N GLY A 1025 -71.50 6.43 -5.01
CA GLY A 1025 -72.92 6.81 -5.21
C GLY A 1025 -73.73 7.42 -4.05
N GLY A 1026 -73.13 8.24 -3.19
CA GLY A 1026 -73.79 8.90 -2.04
C GLY A 1026 -73.08 8.82 -0.68
N ALA A 1027 -72.09 7.92 -0.47
CA ALA A 1027 -71.37 7.81 0.81
C ALA A 1027 -70.12 8.73 0.91
N ASN A 1028 -69.54 9.07 -0.23
CA ASN A 1028 -68.52 10.10 -0.39
C ASN A 1028 -68.78 10.82 -1.71
N THR A 1029 -68.34 12.07 -1.79
CA THR A 1029 -68.72 12.93 -2.91
C THR A 1029 -67.55 13.22 -3.83
N ASP A 1030 -67.88 13.50 -5.10
CA ASP A 1030 -66.92 13.93 -6.11
C ASP A 1030 -66.31 15.29 -5.71
N GLY A 1031 -65.10 15.56 -6.17
CA GLY A 1031 -64.50 16.88 -6.05
C GLY A 1031 -65.21 17.87 -6.96
N SER A 1032 -65.27 19.14 -6.52
CA SER A 1032 -65.74 20.22 -7.38
C SER A 1032 -64.87 20.40 -8.62
N PRO A 1033 -65.44 20.92 -9.72
CA PRO A 1033 -64.62 21.38 -10.83
C PRO A 1033 -63.79 22.58 -10.40
N GLY A 1034 -62.62 22.66 -11.02
CA GLY A 1034 -61.80 23.84 -11.08
C GLY A 1034 -62.24 24.80 -12.18
N THR A 1035 -61.33 25.69 -12.60
CA THR A 1035 -61.63 26.74 -13.57
C THR A 1035 -60.58 26.82 -14.67
N ILE A 1036 -61.01 26.96 -15.93
CA ILE A 1036 -60.14 27.13 -17.10
C ILE A 1036 -60.45 28.49 -17.75
N PHE A 1037 -59.53 29.44 -17.66
CA PHE A 1037 -59.65 30.77 -18.25
C PHE A 1037 -58.76 30.90 -19.49
N LEU A 1038 -59.35 31.30 -20.62
CA LEU A 1038 -58.65 31.52 -21.88
C LEU A 1038 -58.82 32.99 -22.28
N TYR A 1039 -57.72 33.71 -22.51
CA TYR A 1039 -57.75 35.10 -22.96
C TYR A 1039 -56.99 35.29 -24.27
N HIS A 1040 -57.73 35.62 -25.31
CA HIS A 1040 -57.20 35.93 -26.62
C HIS A 1040 -56.78 37.41 -26.69
N THR A 1041 -55.51 37.70 -26.41
CA THR A 1041 -54.98 39.07 -26.32
C THR A 1041 -55.10 39.83 -27.65
N GLY A 1042 -54.99 39.14 -28.79
CA GLY A 1042 -55.08 39.73 -30.13
C GLY A 1042 -56.48 40.23 -30.55
N TYR A 1043 -57.55 39.73 -29.92
CA TYR A 1043 -58.95 40.10 -30.22
C TYR A 1043 -59.71 40.61 -28.99
N ASN A 1044 -59.04 40.73 -27.83
CA ASN A 1044 -59.65 41.06 -26.55
C ASN A 1044 -60.91 40.21 -26.26
N HIS A 1045 -60.76 38.88 -26.36
CA HIS A 1045 -61.84 37.92 -26.13
C HIS A 1045 -61.46 36.95 -25.00
N SER A 1046 -62.28 36.87 -23.97
CA SER A 1046 -62.14 35.93 -22.86
C SER A 1046 -63.16 34.78 -22.96
N THR A 1047 -62.72 33.58 -22.60
CA THR A 1047 -63.58 32.40 -22.46
C THR A 1047 -63.31 31.77 -21.11
N LEU A 1048 -64.37 31.44 -20.37
CA LEU A 1048 -64.29 30.65 -19.16
C LEU A 1048 -64.95 29.29 -19.40
N LEU A 1049 -64.20 28.22 -19.15
CA LEU A 1049 -64.67 26.85 -19.24
C LEU A 1049 -64.72 26.23 -17.84
N ILE A 1050 -65.89 25.72 -17.47
CA ILE A 1050 -66.12 24.93 -16.26
C ILE A 1050 -66.72 23.60 -16.71
N ASN A 1051 -65.96 22.52 -16.54
CA ASN A 1051 -66.37 21.18 -16.90
C ASN A 1051 -65.91 20.21 -15.83
N ASN A 1052 -66.86 19.55 -15.15
CA ASN A 1052 -66.54 18.54 -14.15
C ASN A 1052 -66.60 17.10 -14.70
N ASN A 1053 -66.60 16.92 -16.02
CA ASN A 1053 -66.55 15.62 -16.68
C ASN A 1053 -67.64 14.63 -16.22
N GLY A 1054 -68.88 15.13 -16.10
CA GLY A 1054 -70.03 14.35 -15.64
C GLY A 1054 -70.07 14.06 -14.14
N ARG A 1055 -69.17 14.66 -13.35
CA ARG A 1055 -69.08 14.57 -11.88
C ARG A 1055 -69.81 15.77 -11.27
N GLY A 1056 -70.55 15.60 -10.20
CA GLY A 1056 -71.32 16.71 -9.64
C GLY A 1056 -72.34 16.27 -8.61
N PRO A 1057 -73.00 17.22 -7.94
CA PRO A 1057 -74.00 16.89 -6.95
C PRO A 1057 -75.14 16.07 -7.56
N VAL A 1058 -75.66 15.09 -6.79
CA VAL A 1058 -76.84 14.34 -7.17
C VAL A 1058 -78.01 15.33 -7.31
N LYS A 1059 -78.92 15.14 -8.27
CA LYS A 1059 -79.98 16.12 -8.61
C LYS A 1059 -80.83 16.65 -7.43
N SER A 1060 -80.87 15.94 -6.30
CA SER A 1060 -81.57 16.35 -5.06
C SER A 1060 -80.77 17.26 -4.12
N GLU A 1061 -79.48 17.52 -4.40
CA GLU A 1061 -78.54 18.28 -3.55
C GLU A 1061 -77.86 19.43 -4.33
N GLY A 1062 -78.42 19.87 -5.46
CA GLY A 1062 -77.85 20.92 -6.31
C GLY A 1062 -78.05 22.36 -5.82
N GLU A 1063 -78.60 22.56 -4.62
CA GLU A 1063 -78.84 23.88 -4.02
C GLU A 1063 -77.91 24.11 -2.83
N ILE A 1064 -77.35 25.31 -2.71
CA ILE A 1064 -76.55 25.70 -1.54
C ILE A 1064 -77.51 25.86 -0.35
N ALA A 1065 -77.40 24.95 0.62
CA ALA A 1065 -78.30 24.89 1.76
C ALA A 1065 -78.19 26.12 2.70
N ASP A 1066 -76.98 26.65 2.88
CA ASP A 1066 -76.72 27.81 3.74
C ASP A 1066 -75.48 28.59 3.26
N TYR A 1067 -75.68 29.84 2.82
CA TYR A 1067 -74.58 30.72 2.42
C TYR A 1067 -73.74 31.26 3.59
N SER A 1068 -74.24 31.15 4.82
CA SER A 1068 -73.51 31.55 6.03
C SER A 1068 -72.55 30.46 6.53
N ASP A 1069 -72.81 29.18 6.21
CA ASP A 1069 -71.91 28.04 6.47
C ASP A 1069 -71.65 27.25 5.18
N LEU A 1070 -70.64 27.70 4.43
CA LEU A 1070 -70.18 27.00 3.24
C LEU A 1070 -69.31 25.78 3.55
N SER A 1071 -68.96 25.50 4.81
CA SER A 1071 -67.93 24.50 5.17
C SER A 1071 -68.27 23.08 4.70
N LYS A 1072 -69.56 22.80 4.46
CA LYS A 1072 -70.09 21.51 4.00
C LYS A 1072 -70.49 21.50 2.53
N ASP A 1073 -70.36 22.61 1.81
CA ASP A 1073 -70.62 22.64 0.36
C ASP A 1073 -69.61 21.76 -0.40
N TRP A 1074 -70.05 21.21 -1.52
CA TRP A 1074 -69.25 20.38 -2.41
C TRP A 1074 -69.85 20.41 -3.82
N GLY A 1075 -69.06 20.05 -4.83
CA GLY A 1075 -69.53 19.94 -6.22
C GLY A 1075 -69.64 21.25 -7.00
N HIS A 1076 -69.48 22.41 -6.35
CA HIS A 1076 -69.50 23.74 -6.99
C HIS A 1076 -68.09 24.33 -7.21
N ALA A 1077 -67.87 24.96 -8.38
CA ALA A 1077 -66.71 25.83 -8.63
C ALA A 1077 -66.96 27.22 -8.03
N TRP A 1078 -65.93 27.84 -7.45
CA TRP A 1078 -66.07 29.09 -6.71
C TRP A 1078 -65.27 30.24 -7.33
N PHE A 1079 -66.00 31.35 -7.50
CA PHE A 1079 -65.43 32.66 -7.76
C PHE A 1079 -65.27 33.37 -6.42
N LEU A 1080 -64.06 33.83 -6.17
CA LEU A 1080 -63.70 34.40 -4.88
C LEU A 1080 -63.67 35.92 -5.03
N PRO A 1081 -63.98 36.70 -3.97
CA PRO A 1081 -63.98 38.16 -4.02
C PRO A 1081 -62.69 38.77 -4.58
N GLN A 1082 -61.57 38.07 -4.42
CA GLN A 1082 -60.26 38.45 -4.97
C GLN A 1082 -60.22 38.61 -6.50
N HIS A 1083 -61.19 38.03 -7.24
CA HIS A 1083 -61.29 38.18 -8.69
C HIS A 1083 -61.91 39.53 -9.11
N GLY A 1084 -62.59 40.24 -8.20
CA GLY A 1084 -63.35 41.46 -8.50
C GLY A 1084 -62.52 42.73 -8.77
N ARG A 1085 -61.18 42.62 -8.79
CA ARG A 1085 -60.24 43.74 -9.01
C ARG A 1085 -59.26 43.51 -10.17
N HIS A 1086 -59.51 42.52 -11.04
CA HIS A 1086 -58.64 42.18 -12.16
C HIS A 1086 -58.98 42.94 -13.44
#